data_AF-A0A150T8G0-F1
#
_entry.id   AF-A0A150T8G0-F1
#
_cell.length_a   1.000
_cell.length_b   1.000
_cell.length_c   1.000
_cell.angle_alpha   90.00
_cell.angle_beta   90.00
_cell.angle_gamma   90.00
#
_symmetry.space_group_name_H-M   'P 1'
#
loop_
_entity.id
_entity.type
_entity.pdbx_description
1 polymer ?
#
loop_
_entity_poly.entity_id
_entity_poly.type
_entity_poly.pdbx_seq_one_letter_code
_entity_poly.pdbx_strand_id
1 'polypeptide(L)'
;MRWFRFPSMACLGALGGAAAGALVPSDASGGWPPPASASAADMADPENWPNDPDYGPSATQSGQWSFYSFLPAPSGSARPRPEESAAGMAIDLAWRRTQGDPRVRIAVTGSGILWDDGDLLEKVWLNRGELEPHMPLHADGTPCAGDGELAGFDCNGDGVLSASDYDDTPGLTPAASTGRPKGDRNGNGRLDAGDLILHFSDGKDDDDNGYVDDIAGWDFFKNDNDPFDDTLNGQGTEGAKIAAAQTNNGLGGAGACPLCRVVPLRVGDSRVADAQDLAKAILYAADLRADVVQCPVTAVDSTAFLQAALDYAHGEGTLVVASVGDEGSRHHSAPAMSNHALPVSAVRYDGPSVQTSTTFLDASPCSSFGGNNLLAVSSAGCASDATAELAGVAGLLYSAALERGVALSPAETQGLLIASADDIDVPESREPGSPYLSSQPGFDQRFGHGRVNANRAVEALRDGRVPPAIDLTSPRWFEVLYKDQVQVPVPIEGTISAKRATAYDYAIEWAPGVQPLESDFRVLQREVNVAPTVVIGAGGPLASLDVRTIDTSHARDADSPHGENDRAITVRAWATARYGGAAGDVRSEARRTYYVASDPTLVDGFPLFVGDSGEGSPKLADLDGDGGREIIYPTAGGELRVLKATPKGPKPLPGFPFRTRHADGLLDPEAPDASPAFYRRARAYDEVAWDKLGREPILGAPAIADLDGDGAQEIAISTWPGTVYVIGADGALRDGWPVRLPEIPSCPLDPGAPASAPCMSADARIARGAFAAPVLADLDGDGLLDVIQAAFDGKVYAFDAAGGALRGWPVEVHYEGPLAREPARSRLLATPAVADFNGDGLPDLLVGSSERLGDDGDAGAVYVLDARGAAAPSGPVLAGWPVTMPSLSLAPLVAEGIAASGVVGRFGGTLAGVVQGNGAPPLV
;
A
#
# COMPACT_ATOMS: atom_id res chain seq x y z
N MET A 1 17.12 2.48 -21.75
CA MET A 1 15.76 2.20 -21.26
C MET A 1 15.00 3.51 -21.27
N ARG A 2 14.05 3.70 -22.20
CA ARG A 2 13.16 4.87 -22.22
C ARG A 2 11.94 4.52 -21.38
N TRP A 3 11.95 4.92 -20.12
CA TRP A 3 10.74 4.98 -19.32
C TRP A 3 9.88 6.10 -19.92
N PHE A 4 8.77 5.73 -20.57
CA PHE A 4 7.77 6.71 -20.95
C PHE A 4 7.04 7.11 -19.67
N ARG A 5 7.17 8.39 -19.29
CA ARG A 5 6.35 9.04 -18.27
C ARG A 5 4.88 8.91 -18.68
N PHE A 6 4.07 8.28 -17.85
CA PHE A 6 2.62 8.51 -17.89
C PHE A 6 2.41 9.92 -17.30
N PRO A 7 1.78 10.86 -18.03
CA PRO A 7 1.27 12.04 -17.37
C PRO A 7 0.13 11.59 -16.46
N SER A 8 0.32 11.73 -15.15
CA SER A 8 -0.81 11.94 -14.25
C SER A 8 -1.60 13.12 -14.81
N MET A 9 -2.80 12.88 -15.35
CA MET A 9 -3.72 13.94 -15.73
C MET A 9 -4.25 14.60 -14.44
N ALA A 10 -3.42 15.41 -13.80
CA ALA A 10 -3.89 16.47 -12.93
C ALA A 10 -4.43 17.57 -13.85
N CYS A 11 -5.74 17.57 -14.09
CA CYS A 11 -6.39 18.69 -14.75
C CYS A 11 -6.28 19.91 -13.82
N LEU A 12 -5.39 20.85 -14.16
CA LEU A 12 -5.37 22.20 -13.59
C LEU A 12 -6.72 22.88 -13.86
N GLY A 13 -7.59 22.88 -12.85
CA GLY A 13 -8.69 23.82 -12.76
C GLY A 13 -8.15 25.20 -12.38
N ALA A 14 -8.33 26.21 -13.25
CA ALA A 14 -8.89 27.51 -12.90
C ALA A 14 -8.71 28.58 -14.01
N LEU A 15 -9.84 29.27 -14.24
CA LEU A 15 -10.06 30.65 -14.73
C LEU A 15 -10.51 30.89 -16.18
N GLY A 16 -11.79 31.32 -16.27
CA GLY A 16 -12.32 32.08 -17.41
C GLY A 16 -13.85 32.12 -17.46
N GLY A 17 -14.51 32.83 -16.54
CA GLY A 17 -15.96 33.03 -16.57
C GLY A 17 -16.42 33.96 -17.70
N ALA A 18 -17.43 33.54 -18.46
CA ALA A 18 -18.69 34.24 -18.74
C ALA A 18 -19.40 33.72 -20.02
N ALA A 19 -20.61 33.19 -19.79
CA ALA A 19 -21.78 33.18 -20.68
C ALA A 19 -21.72 32.43 -22.03
N ALA A 20 -22.37 31.26 -22.06
CA ALA A 20 -23.49 30.99 -22.97
C ALA A 20 -24.27 29.78 -22.46
N GLY A 21 -25.53 29.99 -22.07
CA GLY A 21 -26.47 28.89 -21.85
C GLY A 21 -26.70 28.14 -23.15
N ALA A 22 -26.33 26.86 -23.17
CA ALA A 22 -26.76 25.89 -24.17
C ALA A 22 -26.65 24.49 -23.58
N LEU A 23 -27.81 23.98 -23.14
CA LEU A 23 -28.20 22.57 -23.13
C LEU A 23 -27.27 21.59 -22.40
N VAL A 24 -27.55 21.41 -21.11
CA VAL A 24 -27.38 20.12 -20.42
C VAL A 24 -28.23 19.09 -21.15
N PRO A 25 -27.69 18.01 -21.73
CA PRO A 25 -28.46 16.80 -21.92
C PRO A 25 -28.60 16.17 -20.53
N SER A 26 -29.80 16.24 -19.96
CA SER A 26 -30.17 15.64 -18.67
C SER A 26 -30.80 14.26 -18.85
N ASP A 27 -30.50 13.59 -19.96
CA ASP A 27 -31.02 12.26 -20.19
C ASP A 27 -29.95 11.25 -19.74
N ALA A 28 -30.23 10.57 -18.63
CA ALA A 28 -29.67 9.24 -18.36
C ALA A 28 -29.68 8.44 -19.67
N SER A 29 -28.63 7.66 -19.95
CA SER A 29 -28.68 6.84 -21.15
C SER A 29 -29.88 5.88 -21.03
N GLY A 30 -30.76 5.88 -22.03
CA GLY A 30 -31.99 5.08 -21.97
C GLY A 30 -31.73 3.57 -21.92
N GLY A 31 -30.50 3.13 -22.22
CA GLY A 31 -30.07 1.73 -22.25
C GLY A 31 -29.26 1.25 -21.03
N TRP A 32 -28.84 2.13 -20.11
CA TRP A 32 -28.13 1.73 -18.89
C TRP A 32 -29.06 1.81 -17.66
N PRO A 33 -29.04 0.82 -16.75
CA PRO A 33 -28.21 -0.38 -16.79
C PRO A 33 -28.65 -1.37 -17.89
N PRO A 34 -27.72 -2.17 -18.43
CA PRO A 34 -28.02 -3.08 -19.53
C PRO A 34 -29.04 -4.15 -19.12
N PRO A 35 -29.97 -4.54 -20.01
CA PRO A 35 -30.97 -5.54 -19.69
C PRO A 35 -30.33 -6.92 -19.48
N ALA A 36 -30.99 -7.78 -18.70
CA ALA A 36 -30.53 -9.14 -18.38
C ALA A 36 -30.22 -10.03 -19.61
N SER A 37 -30.73 -9.68 -20.79
CA SER A 37 -30.48 -10.36 -22.07
C SER A 37 -29.30 -9.80 -22.86
N ALA A 38 -28.65 -8.72 -22.42
CA ALA A 38 -27.59 -8.05 -23.13
C ALA A 38 -26.38 -8.97 -23.40
N SER A 39 -25.91 -8.93 -24.63
CA SER A 39 -24.73 -9.60 -25.15
C SER A 39 -23.55 -8.63 -25.29
N ALA A 40 -22.34 -9.15 -25.50
CA ALA A 40 -21.17 -8.30 -25.77
C ALA A 40 -21.36 -7.39 -27.01
N ALA A 41 -22.15 -7.83 -27.99
CA ALA A 41 -22.47 -7.02 -29.16
C ALA A 41 -23.39 -5.84 -28.80
N ASP A 42 -24.32 -6.03 -27.85
CA ASP A 42 -25.15 -4.95 -27.34
C ASP A 42 -24.30 -3.95 -26.53
N MET A 43 -23.33 -4.45 -25.74
CA MET A 43 -22.42 -3.56 -25.00
C MET A 43 -21.47 -2.78 -25.90
N ALA A 44 -21.24 -3.21 -27.15
CA ALA A 44 -20.46 -2.43 -28.11
C ALA A 44 -21.22 -1.22 -28.67
N ASP A 45 -22.53 -1.13 -28.44
CA ASP A 45 -23.37 -0.01 -28.87
C ASP A 45 -23.39 1.10 -27.80
N PRO A 46 -22.94 2.32 -28.12
CA PRO A 46 -22.95 3.45 -27.19
C PRO A 46 -24.32 3.80 -26.61
N GLU A 47 -25.44 3.39 -27.23
CA GLU A 47 -26.78 3.59 -26.67
C GLU A 47 -27.00 2.84 -25.33
N ASN A 48 -26.19 1.81 -25.04
CA ASN A 48 -26.25 1.01 -23.82
C ASN A 48 -25.20 1.40 -22.77
N TRP A 49 -24.39 2.42 -23.04
CA TRP A 49 -23.35 2.89 -22.12
C TRP A 49 -23.93 3.85 -21.08
N PRO A 50 -23.36 3.94 -19.88
CA PRO A 50 -23.75 5.01 -18.95
C PRO A 50 -23.37 6.38 -19.55
N ASN A 51 -24.03 7.45 -19.11
CA ASN A 51 -23.87 8.78 -19.71
C ASN A 51 -22.59 9.54 -19.28
N ASP A 52 -21.71 8.88 -18.53
CA ASP A 52 -20.43 9.37 -18.03
C ASP A 52 -19.48 9.70 -19.19
N PRO A 53 -18.99 10.95 -19.29
CA PRO A 53 -18.19 11.40 -20.43
C PRO A 53 -16.91 10.60 -20.71
N ASP A 54 -16.26 10.08 -19.65
CA ASP A 54 -15.00 9.34 -19.75
C ASP A 54 -15.22 7.83 -19.99
N TYR A 55 -16.46 7.32 -19.91
CA TYR A 55 -16.74 5.89 -20.13
C TYR A 55 -16.42 5.49 -21.56
N GLY A 56 -16.90 6.24 -22.56
CA GLY A 56 -16.69 5.96 -23.98
C GLY A 56 -15.35 6.50 -24.53
N PRO A 57 -14.77 5.91 -25.58
CA PRO A 57 -13.58 6.45 -26.20
C PRO A 57 -13.88 7.77 -26.94
N SER A 58 -12.93 8.70 -26.91
CA SER A 58 -13.00 9.99 -27.60
C SER A 58 -11.76 10.23 -28.47
N ALA A 59 -11.67 11.40 -29.12
CA ALA A 59 -10.47 11.77 -29.89
C ALA A 59 -9.23 11.95 -28.99
N THR A 60 -9.43 12.17 -27.68
CA THR A 60 -8.38 12.52 -26.71
C THR A 60 -8.24 11.52 -25.57
N GLN A 61 -9.15 10.55 -25.44
CA GLN A 61 -9.16 9.55 -24.38
C GLN A 61 -9.52 8.16 -24.93
N SER A 62 -9.02 7.12 -24.27
CA SER A 62 -9.23 5.73 -24.68
C SER A 62 -10.53 5.11 -24.16
N GLY A 63 -11.34 5.85 -23.39
CA GLY A 63 -12.49 5.32 -22.66
C GLY A 63 -12.08 4.33 -21.57
N GLN A 64 -13.06 3.76 -20.88
CA GLN A 64 -12.88 2.74 -19.84
C GLN A 64 -12.80 1.33 -20.44
N TRP A 65 -11.85 1.13 -21.36
CA TRP A 65 -11.67 -0.13 -22.07
C TRP A 65 -11.45 -1.35 -21.16
N SER A 66 -10.94 -1.15 -19.95
CA SER A 66 -10.79 -2.19 -18.92
C SER A 66 -12.13 -2.80 -18.51
N PHE A 67 -13.25 -2.12 -18.75
CA PHE A 67 -14.59 -2.58 -18.38
C PHE A 67 -15.24 -3.40 -19.50
N TYR A 68 -14.79 -3.22 -20.74
CA TYR A 68 -15.53 -3.67 -21.93
C TYR A 68 -15.44 -5.18 -22.16
N SER A 69 -16.59 -5.79 -22.43
CA SER A 69 -16.76 -7.18 -22.86
C SER A 69 -16.57 -7.42 -24.35
N PHE A 70 -16.25 -6.37 -25.10
CA PHE A 70 -16.09 -6.36 -26.56
C PHE A 70 -14.74 -5.74 -26.94
N LEU A 71 -14.34 -5.91 -28.20
CA LEU A 71 -13.20 -5.21 -28.76
C LEU A 71 -13.63 -3.89 -29.41
N PRO A 72 -13.01 -2.74 -29.07
CA PRO A 72 -13.22 -1.48 -29.78
C PRO A 72 -12.99 -1.62 -31.28
N ALA A 73 -13.78 -0.90 -32.08
CA ALA A 73 -13.67 -0.94 -33.53
C ALA A 73 -12.26 -0.50 -33.99
N PRO A 74 -11.49 -1.37 -34.68
CA PRO A 74 -10.12 -1.06 -35.06
C PRO A 74 -10.09 -0.02 -36.18
N SER A 75 -9.03 0.79 -36.20
CA SER A 75 -8.77 1.82 -37.21
C SER A 75 -7.43 1.59 -37.92
N GLY A 76 -7.29 2.13 -39.14
CA GLY A 76 -6.07 2.00 -39.92
C GLY A 76 -5.70 0.55 -40.24
N SER A 77 -4.41 0.21 -40.05
CA SER A 77 -3.87 -1.13 -40.29
C SER A 77 -3.93 -2.06 -39.09
N ALA A 78 -4.42 -1.61 -37.93
CA ALA A 78 -4.51 -2.44 -36.74
C ALA A 78 -5.46 -3.61 -36.97
N ARG A 79 -5.03 -4.80 -36.55
CA ARG A 79 -5.81 -6.04 -36.62
C ARG A 79 -5.65 -6.74 -35.26
N PRO A 80 -6.62 -6.57 -34.35
CA PRO A 80 -6.63 -7.30 -33.09
C PRO A 80 -6.51 -8.81 -33.31
N ARG A 81 -5.89 -9.50 -32.36
CA ARG A 81 -5.77 -10.96 -32.40
C ARG A 81 -7.15 -11.62 -32.53
N PRO A 82 -7.37 -12.54 -33.49
CA PRO A 82 -8.67 -13.20 -33.70
C PRO A 82 -9.17 -14.00 -32.48
N GLU A 83 -8.26 -14.43 -31.61
CA GLU A 83 -8.56 -15.18 -30.39
C GLU A 83 -9.08 -14.27 -29.26
N GLU A 84 -8.84 -12.96 -29.33
CA GLU A 84 -9.35 -12.01 -28.36
C GLU A 84 -10.79 -11.59 -28.69
N SER A 85 -11.68 -11.65 -27.69
CA SER A 85 -13.09 -11.27 -27.85
C SER A 85 -13.52 -10.06 -27.02
N ALA A 86 -12.68 -9.64 -26.06
CA ALA A 86 -12.95 -8.54 -25.15
C ALA A 86 -11.68 -7.75 -24.88
N ALA A 87 -11.79 -6.43 -24.81
CA ALA A 87 -10.69 -5.56 -24.44
C ALA A 87 -10.38 -5.63 -22.94
N GLY A 88 -11.41 -5.72 -22.09
CA GLY A 88 -11.29 -5.68 -20.64
C GLY A 88 -11.84 -6.91 -19.93
N MET A 89 -12.31 -6.69 -18.71
CA MET A 89 -12.74 -7.72 -17.75
C MET A 89 -14.24 -8.05 -17.83
N ALA A 90 -14.95 -7.52 -18.83
CA ALA A 90 -16.40 -7.68 -18.99
C ALA A 90 -17.22 -7.24 -17.75
N ILE A 91 -16.85 -6.11 -17.16
CA ILE A 91 -17.57 -5.46 -16.04
C ILE A 91 -18.93 -4.95 -16.54
N ASP A 92 -18.92 -4.37 -17.73
CA ASP A 92 -20.10 -3.89 -18.45
C ASP A 92 -21.23 -4.95 -18.53
N LEU A 93 -20.90 -6.21 -18.85
CA LEU A 93 -21.85 -7.32 -18.86
C LEU A 93 -22.23 -7.78 -17.46
N ALA A 94 -21.36 -7.64 -16.47
CA ALA A 94 -21.71 -7.98 -15.09
C ALA A 94 -22.82 -7.07 -14.55
N TRP A 95 -22.86 -5.80 -14.96
CA TRP A 95 -23.91 -4.83 -14.57
C TRP A 95 -25.34 -5.25 -14.96
N ARG A 96 -25.49 -6.12 -15.95
CA ARG A 96 -26.81 -6.70 -16.30
C ARG A 96 -27.35 -7.64 -15.21
N ARG A 97 -26.47 -8.08 -14.30
CA ARG A 97 -26.77 -9.02 -13.22
C ARG A 97 -26.79 -8.33 -11.86
N THR A 98 -25.82 -7.44 -11.60
CA THR A 98 -25.74 -6.63 -10.38
C THR A 98 -24.92 -5.37 -10.67
N GLN A 99 -25.33 -4.22 -10.16
CA GLN A 99 -24.55 -2.97 -10.20
C GLN A 99 -23.86 -2.67 -8.86
N GLY A 100 -23.90 -3.63 -7.93
CA GLY A 100 -23.48 -3.43 -6.55
C GLY A 100 -24.65 -3.37 -5.57
N ASP A 101 -24.34 -3.18 -4.31
CA ASP A 101 -25.28 -2.99 -3.20
C ASP A 101 -24.65 -1.98 -2.22
N PRO A 102 -25.39 -0.97 -1.73
CA PRO A 102 -24.85 0.06 -0.85
C PRO A 102 -24.38 -0.46 0.52
N ARG A 103 -24.72 -1.70 0.87
CA ARG A 103 -24.19 -2.36 2.07
C ARG A 103 -22.78 -2.90 1.87
N VAL A 104 -22.32 -3.05 0.62
CA VAL A 104 -20.97 -3.50 0.32
C VAL A 104 -20.00 -2.34 0.41
N ARG A 105 -18.96 -2.51 1.23
CA ARG A 105 -17.98 -1.46 1.56
C ARG A 105 -16.60 -1.85 1.02
N ILE A 106 -15.99 -0.91 0.29
CA ILE A 106 -14.62 -0.99 -0.21
C ILE A 106 -13.77 0.01 0.58
N ALA A 107 -12.93 -0.49 1.48
CA ALA A 107 -11.96 0.35 2.18
C ALA A 107 -10.81 0.68 1.24
N VAL A 108 -10.53 1.97 1.05
CA VAL A 108 -9.53 2.49 0.11
C VAL A 108 -8.35 3.01 0.89
N THR A 109 -7.25 2.25 0.91
CA THR A 109 -6.00 2.70 1.51
C THR A 109 -5.20 3.55 0.51
N GLY A 110 -4.50 4.58 0.99
CA GLY A 110 -3.64 5.40 0.12
C GLY A 110 -3.26 6.74 0.74
N SER A 111 -3.12 7.74 -0.13
CA SER A 111 -2.78 9.12 0.23
C SER A 111 -3.91 9.90 0.94
N GLY A 112 -5.11 9.32 0.99
CA GLY A 112 -6.33 9.98 1.46
C GLY A 112 -7.32 10.26 0.33
N ILE A 113 -8.29 11.13 0.60
CA ILE A 113 -9.34 11.52 -0.33
C ILE A 113 -9.35 13.03 -0.54
N LEU A 114 -9.72 13.43 -1.76
CA LEU A 114 -10.01 14.81 -2.12
C LEU A 114 -11.51 15.02 -2.01
N TRP A 115 -11.93 15.75 -0.99
CA TRP A 115 -13.35 15.97 -0.68
C TRP A 115 -14.13 16.71 -1.77
N ASP A 116 -13.43 17.43 -2.66
CA ASP A 116 -14.03 18.21 -3.74
C ASP A 116 -14.38 17.40 -5.02
N ASP A 117 -14.03 16.11 -5.06
CA ASP A 117 -14.35 15.24 -6.20
C ASP A 117 -15.85 14.94 -6.27
N GLY A 118 -16.50 15.52 -7.29
CA GLY A 118 -17.95 15.43 -7.47
C GLY A 118 -18.48 14.05 -7.83
N ASP A 119 -17.62 13.11 -8.25
CA ASP A 119 -18.01 11.75 -8.65
C ASP A 119 -18.02 10.76 -7.48
N LEU A 120 -17.48 11.19 -6.33
CA LEU A 120 -17.43 10.44 -5.07
C LEU A 120 -18.32 11.00 -3.96
N LEU A 121 -18.95 12.16 -4.19
CA LEU A 121 -19.77 12.88 -3.20
C LEU A 121 -20.80 11.96 -2.50
N GLU A 122 -21.46 11.10 -3.29
CA GLU A 122 -22.50 10.18 -2.83
C GLU A 122 -21.97 8.76 -2.54
N LYS A 123 -20.65 8.58 -2.41
CA LYS A 123 -20.01 7.24 -2.31
C LYS A 123 -19.28 7.00 -1.01
N VAL A 124 -18.84 8.05 -0.34
CA VAL A 124 -18.13 7.94 0.95
C VAL A 124 -19.07 7.39 1.99
N TRP A 125 -18.80 6.21 2.52
CA TRP A 125 -19.53 5.64 3.66
C TRP A 125 -19.42 6.58 4.87
N LEU A 126 -20.57 6.87 5.49
CA LEU A 126 -20.64 7.69 6.69
C LEU A 126 -20.87 6.79 7.91
N ASN A 127 -20.09 6.98 8.97
CA ASN A 127 -20.28 6.27 10.22
C ASN A 127 -21.53 6.79 10.92
N ARG A 128 -22.60 6.01 10.79
CA ARG A 128 -23.88 6.29 11.43
C ARG A 128 -23.80 6.33 12.96
N GLY A 129 -22.89 5.55 13.55
CA GLY A 129 -22.70 5.51 15.00
C GLY A 129 -22.30 6.88 15.54
N GLU A 130 -21.32 7.51 14.89
CA GLU A 130 -20.89 8.88 15.22
C GLU A 130 -21.91 9.96 14.83
N LEU A 131 -22.74 9.70 13.82
CA LEU A 131 -23.75 10.66 13.36
C LEU A 131 -25.10 10.53 14.08
N GLU A 132 -25.31 9.58 15.00
CA GLU A 132 -26.57 9.42 15.73
C GLU A 132 -26.99 10.70 16.52
N PRO A 133 -26.07 11.41 17.21
CA PRO A 133 -26.39 12.69 17.83
C PRO A 133 -26.65 13.83 16.84
N HIS A 134 -26.28 13.63 15.58
CA HIS A 134 -26.25 14.61 14.51
C HIS A 134 -27.08 14.16 13.30
N MET A 135 -28.21 13.46 13.53
CA MET A 135 -29.10 13.03 12.45
C MET A 135 -29.51 14.21 11.55
N PRO A 136 -29.58 14.00 10.22
CA PRO A 136 -30.00 15.03 9.30
C PRO A 136 -31.50 15.36 9.49
N LEU A 137 -31.89 16.57 9.11
CA LEU A 137 -33.24 17.09 9.29
C LEU A 137 -33.75 17.75 8.01
N HIS A 138 -35.06 17.69 7.78
CA HIS A 138 -35.70 18.50 6.78
C HIS A 138 -35.59 20.00 7.12
N ALA A 139 -35.80 20.87 6.12
CA ALA A 139 -35.65 22.32 6.27
C ALA A 139 -36.56 22.94 7.35
N ASP A 140 -37.67 22.28 7.71
CA ASP A 140 -38.58 22.69 8.77
C ASP A 140 -38.21 22.15 10.17
N GLY A 141 -37.10 21.42 10.27
CA GLY A 141 -36.58 20.79 11.49
C GLY A 141 -37.24 19.46 11.83
N THR A 142 -38.05 18.89 10.94
CA THR A 142 -38.64 17.56 11.17
C THR A 142 -37.61 16.43 10.90
N PRO A 143 -37.70 15.30 11.63
CA PRO A 143 -36.81 14.15 11.41
C PRO A 143 -37.00 13.54 10.02
N CYS A 144 -35.91 13.02 9.46
CA CYS A 144 -35.93 12.31 8.19
C CYS A 144 -36.53 10.90 8.29
N ALA A 145 -36.78 10.29 7.13
CA ALA A 145 -37.37 8.97 7.02
C ALA A 145 -36.28 7.87 7.02
N GLY A 146 -36.56 6.74 6.38
CA GLY A 146 -35.65 5.59 6.29
C GLY A 146 -36.13 4.37 7.06
N ASP A 147 -35.61 3.20 6.67
CA ASP A 147 -35.96 1.90 7.23
C ASP A 147 -34.74 1.21 7.84
N GLY A 148 -34.97 0.40 8.88
CA GLY A 148 -33.94 -0.42 9.50
C GLY A 148 -32.79 0.41 10.05
N GLU A 149 -31.60 0.22 9.47
CA GLU A 149 -30.40 0.97 9.87
C GLU A 149 -30.42 2.44 9.42
N LEU A 150 -31.22 2.82 8.42
CA LEU A 150 -31.29 4.19 7.91
C LEU A 150 -32.42 5.03 8.54
N ALA A 151 -33.13 4.49 9.52
CA ALA A 151 -34.24 5.19 10.16
C ALA A 151 -33.76 6.51 10.79
N GLY A 152 -34.29 7.64 10.30
CA GLY A 152 -33.92 8.99 10.74
C GLY A 152 -32.80 9.64 9.93
N PHE A 153 -32.18 8.91 9.00
CA PHE A 153 -31.01 9.37 8.23
C PHE A 153 -31.31 9.66 6.76
N ASP A 154 -32.28 8.96 6.17
CA ASP A 154 -32.58 9.05 4.74
C ASP A 154 -33.61 10.17 4.46
N CYS A 155 -33.09 11.37 4.19
CA CYS A 155 -33.91 12.57 3.96
C CYS A 155 -34.38 12.67 2.50
N ASN A 156 -33.57 12.17 1.57
CA ASN A 156 -33.86 12.24 0.14
C ASN A 156 -34.66 11.03 -0.38
N GLY A 157 -34.77 9.96 0.41
CA GLY A 157 -35.52 8.73 0.13
C GLY A 157 -34.82 7.77 -0.83
N ASP A 158 -33.49 7.87 -0.99
CA ASP A 158 -32.71 7.05 -1.93
C ASP A 158 -32.22 5.71 -1.33
N GLY A 159 -32.45 5.50 -0.03
CA GLY A 159 -32.07 4.28 0.68
C GLY A 159 -30.57 4.20 1.00
N VAL A 160 -29.89 5.34 1.06
CA VAL A 160 -28.46 5.47 1.36
C VAL A 160 -28.27 6.66 2.31
N LEU A 161 -27.27 6.62 3.19
CA LEU A 161 -26.86 7.77 3.99
C LEU A 161 -25.67 8.45 3.28
N SER A 162 -25.81 9.71 2.88
CA SER A 162 -24.75 10.50 2.24
C SER A 162 -24.74 11.97 2.68
N ALA A 163 -23.79 12.75 2.18
CA ALA A 163 -23.72 14.18 2.46
C ALA A 163 -24.98 14.93 1.98
N SER A 164 -25.60 14.47 0.89
CA SER A 164 -26.84 15.06 0.36
C SER A 164 -28.04 14.95 1.30
N ASP A 165 -28.06 14.00 2.25
CA ASP A 165 -29.11 13.96 3.28
C ASP A 165 -29.05 15.20 4.19
N TYR A 166 -27.89 15.82 4.32
CA TYR A 166 -27.67 16.95 5.21
C TYR A 166 -28.00 18.32 4.59
N ASP A 167 -28.24 18.43 3.29
CA ASP A 167 -28.43 19.68 2.55
C ASP A 167 -29.41 20.66 3.25
N ASP A 168 -30.56 20.11 3.66
CA ASP A 168 -31.64 20.87 4.26
C ASP A 168 -31.48 21.10 5.78
N THR A 169 -30.54 20.41 6.43
CA THR A 169 -30.37 20.39 7.89
C THR A 169 -30.19 21.80 8.45
N PRO A 170 -31.12 22.32 9.29
CA PRO A 170 -31.00 23.64 9.86
C PRO A 170 -29.77 23.79 10.75
N GLY A 171 -29.09 24.94 10.68
CA GLY A 171 -27.94 25.24 11.55
C GLY A 171 -26.56 25.00 10.93
N LEU A 172 -26.48 24.30 9.80
CA LEU A 172 -25.23 24.19 9.04
C LEU A 172 -24.73 25.57 8.60
N THR A 173 -23.45 25.84 8.85
CA THR A 173 -22.75 27.08 8.47
C THR A 173 -21.60 26.81 7.51
N PRO A 174 -21.24 27.75 6.64
CA PRO A 174 -21.88 29.04 6.42
C PRO A 174 -23.23 28.89 5.72
N ALA A 175 -24.02 29.97 5.73
CA ALA A 175 -25.21 30.04 4.89
C ALA A 175 -24.80 30.02 3.41
N ALA A 176 -25.67 29.47 2.56
CA ALA A 176 -25.43 29.41 1.12
C ALA A 176 -25.13 30.80 0.53
N SER A 177 -24.13 30.86 -0.34
CA SER A 177 -23.75 32.04 -1.11
C SER A 177 -23.33 31.65 -2.53
N THR A 178 -23.04 32.63 -3.39
CA THR A 178 -22.69 32.35 -4.78
C THR A 178 -21.44 31.46 -4.86
N GLY A 179 -21.60 30.24 -5.37
CA GLY A 179 -20.50 29.28 -5.52
C GLY A 179 -20.09 28.55 -4.23
N ARG A 180 -20.88 28.67 -3.15
CA ARG A 180 -20.65 27.98 -1.87
C ARG A 180 -22.00 27.52 -1.30
N PRO A 181 -22.33 26.22 -1.34
CA PRO A 181 -23.57 25.71 -0.77
C PRO A 181 -23.62 25.93 0.74
N LYS A 182 -24.78 25.69 1.33
CA LYS A 182 -24.96 25.78 2.79
C LYS A 182 -24.17 24.65 3.44
N GLY A 183 -23.47 24.95 4.52
CA GLY A 183 -22.72 23.95 5.27
C GLY A 183 -21.30 23.65 4.75
N ASP A 184 -20.95 24.08 3.54
CA ASP A 184 -19.60 24.00 2.97
C ASP A 184 -18.61 24.80 3.83
N ARG A 185 -17.95 24.18 4.81
CA ARG A 185 -17.00 24.79 5.75
C ARG A 185 -15.60 24.86 5.16
N ASN A 186 -15.17 23.82 4.45
CA ASN A 186 -13.84 23.76 3.83
C ASN A 186 -13.71 24.74 2.63
N GLY A 187 -14.82 25.24 2.10
CA GLY A 187 -14.87 26.26 1.05
C GLY A 187 -14.59 25.73 -0.35
N ASN A 188 -14.75 24.42 -0.59
CA ASN A 188 -14.42 23.79 -1.87
C ASN A 188 -15.58 23.85 -2.90
N GLY A 189 -16.73 24.41 -2.53
CA GLY A 189 -17.89 24.59 -3.40
C GLY A 189 -18.92 23.47 -3.31
N ARG A 190 -18.80 22.53 -2.38
CA ARG A 190 -19.70 21.38 -2.18
C ARG A 190 -20.03 21.22 -0.69
N LEU A 191 -21.13 20.54 -0.38
CA LEU A 191 -21.36 19.99 0.96
C LEU A 191 -20.95 18.52 0.88
N ASP A 192 -19.85 18.15 1.51
CA ASP A 192 -19.26 16.81 1.42
C ASP A 192 -19.00 16.20 2.81
N ALA A 193 -18.43 15.00 2.83
CA ALA A 193 -18.13 14.29 4.08
C ALA A 193 -17.07 15.00 4.94
N GLY A 194 -16.12 15.72 4.32
CA GLY A 194 -15.17 16.56 5.03
C GLY A 194 -15.84 17.73 5.75
N ASP A 195 -16.91 18.30 5.18
CA ASP A 195 -17.72 19.28 5.90
C ASP A 195 -18.47 18.69 7.09
N LEU A 196 -18.99 17.46 6.97
CA LEU A 196 -19.65 16.78 8.08
C LEU A 196 -18.67 16.55 9.23
N ILE A 197 -17.44 16.12 8.93
CA ILE A 197 -16.34 16.04 9.91
C ILE A 197 -16.17 17.39 10.62
N LEU A 198 -16.02 18.48 9.86
CA LEU A 198 -15.83 19.82 10.43
C LEU A 198 -17.01 20.30 11.29
N HIS A 199 -18.25 19.90 10.98
CA HIS A 199 -19.44 20.27 11.74
C HIS A 199 -19.65 19.48 13.00
N PHE A 200 -19.37 18.18 12.96
CA PHE A 200 -19.88 17.23 13.93
C PHE A 200 -18.82 16.55 14.78
N SER A 201 -17.52 16.75 14.50
CA SER A 201 -16.47 16.27 15.41
C SER A 201 -16.57 16.98 16.77
N ASP A 202 -16.91 16.22 17.82
CA ASP A 202 -17.12 16.76 19.17
C ASP A 202 -16.14 16.21 20.23
N GLY A 203 -15.23 15.34 19.79
CA GLY A 203 -14.18 14.70 20.57
C GLY A 203 -14.67 13.48 21.35
N LYS A 204 -15.82 12.91 21.00
CA LYS A 204 -16.33 11.66 21.57
C LYS A 204 -16.38 10.56 20.52
N ASP A 205 -16.22 9.34 21.03
CA ASP A 205 -16.36 8.08 20.30
C ASP A 205 -17.77 7.59 20.65
N ASP A 206 -18.78 8.04 19.90
CA ASP A 206 -20.20 7.85 20.24
C ASP A 206 -20.68 6.41 19.94
N ASP A 207 -19.95 5.66 19.11
CA ASP A 207 -20.24 4.25 18.81
C ASP A 207 -19.37 3.25 19.59
N ASP A 208 -18.49 3.74 20.46
CA ASP A 208 -17.53 2.98 21.27
C ASP A 208 -16.67 2.01 20.43
N ASN A 209 -16.39 2.33 19.17
CA ASN A 209 -15.57 1.50 18.29
C ASN A 209 -14.06 1.69 18.53
N GLY A 210 -13.68 2.70 19.32
CA GLY A 210 -12.33 3.04 19.70
C GLY A 210 -11.74 4.23 18.96
N TYR A 211 -12.36 4.68 17.87
CA TYR A 211 -11.91 5.77 17.00
C TYR A 211 -12.83 6.97 17.22
N VAL A 212 -12.27 8.09 17.70
CA VAL A 212 -13.05 9.29 18.05
C VAL A 212 -13.44 10.05 16.79
N ASP A 213 -14.75 10.28 16.61
CA ASP A 213 -15.35 11.05 15.52
C ASP A 213 -15.02 10.49 14.12
N ASP A 214 -14.93 9.17 13.93
CA ASP A 214 -14.57 8.52 12.65
C ASP A 214 -15.69 8.55 11.58
N ILE A 215 -16.32 9.71 11.43
CA ILE A 215 -17.50 10.02 10.62
C ILE A 215 -17.38 9.56 9.17
N ALA A 216 -16.21 9.65 8.55
CA ALA A 216 -16.04 9.37 7.11
C ALA A 216 -14.71 8.69 6.79
N GLY A 217 -14.29 7.75 7.65
CA GLY A 217 -13.02 7.04 7.54
C GLY A 217 -12.02 7.50 8.60
N TRP A 218 -10.72 7.27 8.34
CA TRP A 218 -9.67 7.55 9.33
C TRP A 218 -8.32 7.85 8.68
N ASP A 219 -7.56 8.78 9.26
CA ASP A 219 -6.15 9.04 8.91
C ASP A 219 -5.22 8.34 9.91
N PHE A 220 -4.65 7.21 9.52
CA PHE A 220 -3.64 6.50 10.32
C PHE A 220 -2.25 7.17 10.23
N PHE A 221 -1.99 7.86 9.12
CA PHE A 221 -0.73 8.56 8.88
C PHE A 221 -0.59 9.82 9.75
N LYS A 222 -1.70 10.42 10.18
CA LYS A 222 -1.73 11.52 11.16
C LYS A 222 -2.29 11.11 12.51
N ASN A 223 -3.04 10.02 12.58
CA ASN A 223 -3.82 9.58 13.73
C ASN A 223 -4.91 10.59 14.10
N ASP A 224 -5.74 10.96 13.12
CA ASP A 224 -6.93 11.77 13.31
C ASP A 224 -8.08 11.25 12.42
N ASN A 225 -9.24 11.88 12.53
CA ASN A 225 -10.49 11.43 11.93
C ASN A 225 -10.73 11.96 10.50
N ASP A 226 -9.77 12.69 9.91
CA ASP A 226 -9.93 13.31 8.60
C ASP A 226 -8.93 12.74 7.58
N PRO A 227 -9.32 11.74 6.77
CA PRO A 227 -8.46 11.13 5.76
C PRO A 227 -8.20 12.04 4.54
N PHE A 228 -8.24 13.36 4.67
CA PHE A 228 -7.98 14.30 3.58
C PHE A 228 -6.56 14.17 3.01
N ASP A 229 -6.43 14.18 1.68
CA ASP A 229 -5.15 14.22 0.99
C ASP A 229 -4.59 15.65 0.93
N ASP A 230 -3.98 16.09 2.03
CA ASP A 230 -3.38 17.43 2.17
C ASP A 230 -2.19 17.70 1.22
N THR A 231 -1.63 16.66 0.59
CA THR A 231 -0.56 16.78 -0.41
C THR A 231 -1.07 16.89 -1.84
N LEU A 232 -2.39 16.74 -2.03
CA LEU A 232 -3.06 16.71 -3.33
C LEU A 232 -2.45 15.66 -4.27
N ASN A 233 -2.04 14.50 -3.73
CA ASN A 233 -1.50 13.39 -4.51
C ASN A 233 -2.58 12.78 -5.42
N GLY A 234 -3.80 12.62 -4.89
CA GLY A 234 -4.99 12.17 -5.60
C GLY A 234 -5.07 10.66 -5.83
N GLN A 235 -4.09 9.87 -5.38
CA GLN A 235 -4.10 8.42 -5.61
C GLN A 235 -5.32 7.74 -5.00
N GLY A 236 -5.63 8.02 -3.73
CA GLY A 236 -6.77 7.39 -3.05
C GLY A 236 -8.10 7.74 -3.72
N THR A 237 -8.28 9.01 -4.09
CA THR A 237 -9.44 9.50 -4.85
C THR A 237 -9.60 8.78 -6.19
N GLU A 238 -8.54 8.68 -7.00
CA GLU A 238 -8.61 7.99 -8.29
C GLU A 238 -8.90 6.49 -8.14
N GLY A 239 -8.32 5.85 -7.12
CA GLY A 239 -8.64 4.47 -6.77
C GLY A 239 -10.11 4.29 -6.39
N ALA A 240 -10.65 5.17 -5.55
CA ALA A 240 -12.06 5.15 -5.17
C ALA A 240 -13.00 5.33 -6.39
N LYS A 241 -12.64 6.20 -7.34
CA LYS A 241 -13.42 6.41 -8.58
C LYS A 241 -13.45 5.17 -9.45
N ILE A 242 -12.28 4.58 -9.72
CA ILE A 242 -12.19 3.33 -10.49
C ILE A 242 -13.06 2.24 -9.85
N ALA A 243 -13.00 2.09 -8.53
CA ALA A 243 -13.75 1.06 -7.82
C ALA A 243 -15.28 1.32 -7.79
N ALA A 244 -15.71 2.56 -7.55
CA ALA A 244 -17.11 2.84 -7.16
C ALA A 244 -17.64 4.25 -7.50
N ALA A 245 -17.03 5.00 -8.42
CA ALA A 245 -17.57 6.28 -8.91
C ALA A 245 -19.06 6.21 -9.25
N GLN A 246 -19.76 7.33 -9.03
CA GLN A 246 -21.19 7.42 -9.29
C GLN A 246 -21.49 7.34 -10.77
N THR A 247 -21.88 6.16 -11.22
CA THR A 247 -22.19 5.94 -12.63
C THR A 247 -23.54 6.54 -13.03
N ASN A 248 -23.59 7.04 -14.25
CA ASN A 248 -24.74 7.61 -14.94
C ASN A 248 -25.21 8.97 -14.37
N ASN A 249 -24.27 9.76 -13.86
CA ASN A 249 -24.48 11.12 -13.33
C ASN A 249 -24.06 12.24 -14.31
N GLY A 250 -23.53 11.90 -15.49
CA GLY A 250 -23.01 12.85 -16.48
C GLY A 250 -21.69 13.52 -16.11
N LEU A 251 -20.97 13.00 -15.12
CA LEU A 251 -19.65 13.42 -14.67
C LEU A 251 -18.65 12.27 -14.83
N GLY A 252 -17.36 12.60 -14.92
CA GLY A 252 -16.27 11.62 -14.83
C GLY A 252 -16.48 10.35 -15.66
N GLY A 253 -16.23 9.21 -15.01
CA GLY A 253 -16.33 7.87 -15.56
C GLY A 253 -17.09 6.94 -14.62
N ALA A 254 -17.45 5.76 -15.09
CA ALA A 254 -18.19 4.78 -14.30
C ALA A 254 -17.29 4.06 -13.28
N GLY A 255 -17.78 3.81 -12.05
CA GLY A 255 -17.14 2.90 -11.11
C GLY A 255 -17.41 1.44 -11.47
N ALA A 256 -16.46 0.54 -11.19
CA ALA A 256 -16.65 -0.89 -11.44
C ALA A 256 -17.82 -1.50 -10.63
N CYS A 257 -18.02 -1.05 -9.39
CA CYS A 257 -19.20 -1.32 -8.56
C CYS A 257 -20.00 -0.03 -8.27
N PRO A 258 -20.87 0.43 -9.20
CA PRO A 258 -21.55 1.72 -9.10
C PRO A 258 -22.35 1.97 -7.81
N LEU A 259 -22.88 0.93 -7.19
CA LEU A 259 -23.70 1.04 -5.97
C LEU A 259 -22.92 0.72 -4.68
N CYS A 260 -21.66 0.28 -4.77
CA CYS A 260 -20.83 0.07 -3.58
C CYS A 260 -20.47 1.41 -2.90
N ARG A 261 -20.10 1.34 -1.61
CA ARG A 261 -19.63 2.49 -0.82
C ARG A 261 -18.13 2.39 -0.57
N VAL A 262 -17.45 3.53 -0.48
CA VAL A 262 -16.01 3.61 -0.21
C VAL A 262 -15.74 4.10 1.21
N VAL A 263 -14.74 3.53 1.88
CA VAL A 263 -14.25 3.99 3.19
C VAL A 263 -12.83 4.52 2.99
N PRO A 264 -12.61 5.85 2.97
CA PRO A 264 -11.27 6.42 2.79
C PRO A 264 -10.39 6.17 4.02
N LEU A 265 -9.24 5.50 3.82
CA LEU A 265 -8.26 5.22 4.88
C LEU A 265 -6.90 5.77 4.48
N ARG A 266 -6.45 6.82 5.14
CA ARG A 266 -5.14 7.42 4.83
C ARG A 266 -4.03 6.71 5.60
N VAL A 267 -3.03 6.21 4.87
CA VAL A 267 -1.89 5.44 5.42
C VAL A 267 -0.53 6.01 4.99
N GLY A 268 -0.53 7.10 4.22
CA GLY A 268 0.66 7.79 3.77
C GLY A 268 0.29 9.05 3.00
N ASP A 269 1.29 9.67 2.38
CA ASP A 269 1.12 10.83 1.49
C ASP A 269 1.21 10.46 0.00
N SER A 270 1.40 9.17 -0.30
CA SER A 270 1.62 8.66 -1.65
C SER A 270 1.39 7.14 -1.72
N ARG A 271 1.83 6.51 -2.81
CA ARG A 271 1.74 5.04 -3.02
C ARG A 271 2.68 4.23 -2.11
N VAL A 272 3.44 4.90 -1.24
CA VAL A 272 4.41 4.29 -0.31
C VAL A 272 4.00 4.62 1.12
N ALA A 273 3.87 3.60 1.96
CA ALA A 273 3.45 3.70 3.35
C ALA A 273 4.39 2.89 4.27
N ASP A 274 4.23 2.99 5.58
CA ASP A 274 4.79 2.00 6.52
C ASP A 274 3.78 0.89 6.82
N ALA A 275 4.30 -0.29 7.14
CA ALA A 275 3.51 -1.48 7.40
C ALA A 275 2.67 -1.38 8.68
N GLN A 276 3.03 -0.52 9.64
CA GLN A 276 2.29 -0.37 10.89
C GLN A 276 0.98 0.40 10.63
N ASP A 277 1.05 1.52 9.91
CA ASP A 277 -0.14 2.32 9.54
C ASP A 277 -1.07 1.53 8.60
N LEU A 278 -0.50 0.78 7.65
CA LEU A 278 -1.29 -0.12 6.80
C LEU A 278 -1.99 -1.24 7.60
N ALA A 279 -1.30 -1.85 8.58
CA ALA A 279 -1.89 -2.88 9.43
C ALA A 279 -3.06 -2.34 10.24
N LYS A 280 -2.94 -1.14 10.83
CA LYS A 280 -4.03 -0.48 11.58
C LYS A 280 -5.25 -0.21 10.68
N ALA A 281 -5.03 0.24 9.44
CA ALA A 281 -6.10 0.44 8.48
C ALA A 281 -6.84 -0.86 8.10
N ILE A 282 -6.10 -1.96 7.91
CA ILE A 282 -6.69 -3.28 7.62
C ILE A 282 -7.55 -3.76 8.80
N LEU A 283 -7.07 -3.59 10.05
CA LEU A 283 -7.83 -3.96 11.25
C LEU A 283 -9.12 -3.15 11.38
N TYR A 284 -9.05 -1.83 11.19
CA TYR A 284 -10.22 -0.96 11.21
C TYR A 284 -11.24 -1.35 10.14
N ALA A 285 -10.80 -1.58 8.90
CA ALA A 285 -11.68 -2.01 7.82
C ALA A 285 -12.38 -3.35 8.14
N ALA A 286 -11.68 -4.30 8.75
CA ALA A 286 -12.25 -5.58 9.16
C ALA A 286 -13.29 -5.43 10.29
N ASP A 287 -13.02 -4.56 11.29
CA ASP A 287 -13.97 -4.26 12.36
C ASP A 287 -15.21 -3.52 11.87
N LEU A 288 -15.05 -2.62 10.90
CA LEU A 288 -16.15 -2.00 10.15
C LEU A 288 -16.92 -2.97 9.24
N ARG A 289 -16.52 -4.25 9.17
CA ARG A 289 -17.10 -5.25 8.26
C ARG A 289 -17.01 -4.83 6.79
N ALA A 290 -15.92 -4.18 6.40
CA ALA A 290 -15.65 -3.95 4.98
C ALA A 290 -15.46 -5.29 4.25
N ASP A 291 -16.05 -5.42 3.06
CA ASP A 291 -15.95 -6.65 2.27
C ASP A 291 -14.59 -6.75 1.56
N VAL A 292 -14.04 -5.59 1.18
CA VAL A 292 -12.78 -5.48 0.44
C VAL A 292 -11.92 -4.35 1.02
N VAL A 293 -10.63 -4.61 1.19
CA VAL A 293 -9.59 -3.59 1.36
C VAL A 293 -8.79 -3.50 0.07
N GLN A 294 -8.84 -2.34 -0.56
CA GLN A 294 -8.00 -1.97 -1.69
C GLN A 294 -6.67 -1.44 -1.16
N CYS A 295 -5.57 -2.15 -1.47
CA CYS A 295 -4.20 -1.78 -1.12
C CYS A 295 -3.38 -1.43 -2.36
N PRO A 296 -3.54 -0.21 -2.92
CA PRO A 296 -2.74 0.28 -4.05
C PRO A 296 -1.35 0.75 -3.60
N VAL A 297 -1.02 0.58 -2.31
CA VAL A 297 0.23 1.00 -1.68
C VAL A 297 1.22 -0.15 -1.54
N THR A 298 2.49 0.21 -1.50
CA THR A 298 3.59 -0.67 -1.07
C THR A 298 4.11 -0.17 0.27
N ALA A 299 4.33 -1.09 1.21
CA ALA A 299 5.01 -0.79 2.47
C ALA A 299 6.53 -0.76 2.27
N VAL A 300 7.22 0.18 2.91
CA VAL A 300 8.70 0.25 2.93
C VAL A 300 9.35 -0.89 3.72
N ASP A 301 8.55 -1.61 4.49
CA ASP A 301 8.92 -2.64 5.45
C ASP A 301 7.89 -3.79 5.50
N SER A 302 8.16 -4.83 6.29
CA SER A 302 7.28 -5.99 6.47
C SER A 302 7.35 -6.47 7.92
N THR A 303 6.22 -6.53 8.60
CA THR A 303 6.18 -6.78 10.05
C THR A 303 5.25 -7.94 10.41
N ALA A 304 5.52 -8.58 11.54
CA ALA A 304 4.63 -9.60 12.12
C ALA A 304 3.26 -9.01 12.48
N PHE A 305 3.18 -7.69 12.74
CA PHE A 305 1.93 -6.99 12.96
C PHE A 305 1.09 -6.89 11.69
N LEU A 306 1.69 -6.52 10.54
CA LEU A 306 1.00 -6.52 9.25
C LEU A 306 0.49 -7.92 8.89
N GLN A 307 1.30 -8.96 9.11
CA GLN A 307 0.82 -10.33 8.89
C GLN A 307 -0.36 -10.68 9.81
N ALA A 308 -0.32 -10.29 11.09
CA ALA A 308 -1.43 -10.54 12.02
C ALA A 308 -2.71 -9.79 11.61
N ALA A 309 -2.59 -8.57 11.07
CA ALA A 309 -3.72 -7.80 10.56
C ALA A 309 -4.36 -8.45 9.32
N LEU A 310 -3.53 -8.96 8.41
CA LEU A 310 -4.01 -9.72 7.24
C LEU A 310 -4.71 -11.03 7.66
N ASP A 311 -4.14 -11.75 8.63
CA ASP A 311 -4.76 -12.97 9.17
C ASP A 311 -6.10 -12.66 9.84
N TYR A 312 -6.20 -11.55 10.59
CA TYR A 312 -7.44 -11.08 11.20
C TYR A 312 -8.51 -10.73 10.16
N ALA A 313 -8.16 -9.91 9.16
CA ALA A 313 -9.07 -9.54 8.08
C ALA A 313 -9.59 -10.79 7.33
N HIS A 314 -8.70 -11.75 7.06
CA HIS A 314 -9.09 -13.02 6.44
C HIS A 314 -10.11 -13.80 7.29
N GLY A 315 -9.88 -13.86 8.60
CA GLY A 315 -10.78 -14.52 9.56
C GLY A 315 -12.14 -13.84 9.69
N GLU A 316 -12.18 -12.50 9.63
CA GLU A 316 -13.40 -11.70 9.71
C GLU A 316 -14.18 -11.62 8.38
N GLY A 317 -13.63 -12.18 7.30
CA GLY A 317 -14.29 -12.29 5.99
C GLY A 317 -13.93 -11.18 5.00
N THR A 318 -12.97 -10.32 5.32
CA THR A 318 -12.54 -9.19 4.49
C THR A 318 -11.45 -9.61 3.51
N LEU A 319 -11.65 -9.34 2.22
CA LEU A 319 -10.65 -9.63 1.18
C LEU A 319 -9.67 -8.45 1.03
N VAL A 320 -8.37 -8.71 1.15
CA VAL A 320 -7.34 -7.69 0.92
C VAL A 320 -6.74 -7.84 -0.48
N VAL A 321 -6.97 -6.86 -1.36
CA VAL A 321 -6.42 -6.83 -2.73
C VAL A 321 -5.16 -5.96 -2.75
N ALA A 322 -4.03 -6.54 -3.16
CA ALA A 322 -2.72 -5.89 -3.04
C ALA A 322 -2.02 -5.75 -4.40
N SER A 323 -1.32 -4.63 -4.60
CA SER A 323 -0.46 -4.42 -5.77
C SER A 323 0.80 -5.29 -5.67
N VAL A 324 1.21 -5.95 -6.75
CA VAL A 324 2.51 -6.66 -6.82
C VAL A 324 3.73 -5.73 -6.83
N GLY A 325 3.54 -4.42 -6.91
CA GLY A 325 4.60 -3.41 -7.03
C GLY A 325 4.76 -2.90 -8.46
N ASP A 326 5.25 -1.67 -8.60
CA ASP A 326 5.25 -0.93 -9.87
C ASP A 326 6.64 -0.85 -10.56
N GLU A 327 7.61 -1.63 -10.10
CA GLU A 327 9.02 -1.53 -10.49
C GLU A 327 9.37 -2.32 -11.77
N GLY A 328 8.43 -3.12 -12.29
CA GLY A 328 8.67 -3.98 -13.45
C GLY A 328 9.69 -5.08 -13.16
N SER A 329 9.69 -5.61 -11.92
CA SER A 329 10.74 -6.50 -11.41
C SER A 329 10.19 -7.83 -10.89
N ARG A 330 11.07 -8.76 -10.48
CA ARG A 330 10.64 -10.04 -9.88
C ARG A 330 10.42 -10.01 -8.36
N HIS A 331 10.73 -8.89 -7.70
CA HIS A 331 10.43 -8.77 -6.27
C HIS A 331 8.98 -8.33 -6.11
N HIS A 332 8.34 -8.83 -5.06
CA HIS A 332 7.05 -8.30 -4.61
C HIS A 332 7.27 -7.62 -3.28
N SER A 333 6.56 -6.52 -3.07
CA SER A 333 6.56 -5.77 -1.82
C SER A 333 5.48 -6.26 -0.87
N ALA A 334 5.55 -5.84 0.39
CA ALA A 334 4.43 -5.97 1.30
C ALA A 334 3.33 -4.93 0.94
N PRO A 335 2.04 -5.29 1.04
CA PRO A 335 1.50 -6.53 1.61
C PRO A 335 1.42 -7.71 0.62
N ALA A 336 1.64 -7.54 -0.69
CA ALA A 336 1.42 -8.58 -1.71
C ALA A 336 2.18 -9.90 -1.46
N MET A 337 3.40 -9.83 -0.91
CA MET A 337 4.18 -11.02 -0.56
C MET A 337 3.73 -11.75 0.72
N SER A 338 2.76 -11.21 1.46
CA SER A 338 2.30 -11.74 2.76
C SER A 338 1.21 -12.81 2.58
N ASN A 339 0.94 -13.59 3.62
CA ASN A 339 -0.23 -14.48 3.60
C ASN A 339 -1.52 -13.63 3.61
N HIS A 340 -2.58 -14.19 3.02
CA HIS A 340 -3.93 -13.60 2.98
C HIS A 340 -4.08 -12.25 2.28
N ALA A 341 -3.06 -11.81 1.54
CA ALA A 341 -3.21 -10.80 0.48
C ALA A 341 -3.55 -11.48 -0.87
N LEU A 342 -4.36 -10.81 -1.69
CA LEU A 342 -4.63 -11.16 -3.09
C LEU A 342 -3.79 -10.26 -4.02
N PRO A 343 -2.57 -10.68 -4.39
CA PRO A 343 -1.67 -9.92 -5.26
C PRO A 343 -2.13 -9.91 -6.73
N VAL A 344 -2.10 -8.73 -7.35
CA VAL A 344 -2.48 -8.53 -8.75
C VAL A 344 -1.50 -7.69 -9.56
N SER A 345 -1.38 -8.02 -10.84
CA SER A 345 -0.63 -7.27 -11.86
C SER A 345 -1.57 -6.59 -12.86
N ALA A 346 -1.02 -5.71 -13.71
CA ALA A 346 -1.78 -5.06 -14.77
C ALA A 346 -1.44 -5.59 -16.17
N VAL A 347 -2.47 -5.75 -17.00
CA VAL A 347 -2.35 -5.88 -18.47
C VAL A 347 -3.00 -4.66 -19.14
N ARG A 348 -2.48 -4.31 -20.32
CA ARG A 348 -2.85 -3.13 -21.10
C ARG A 348 -2.96 -3.47 -22.59
N TYR A 349 -3.37 -2.49 -23.37
CA TYR A 349 -3.25 -2.55 -24.83
C TYR A 349 -1.84 -2.16 -25.29
N ASP A 350 -1.40 -2.69 -26.43
CA ASP A 350 -0.01 -2.54 -26.95
C ASP A 350 0.20 -1.30 -27.84
N GLY A 351 -0.88 -0.72 -28.36
CA GLY A 351 -0.83 0.44 -29.26
C GLY A 351 -0.85 1.79 -28.53
N PRO A 352 -0.78 2.91 -29.27
CA PRO A 352 -0.93 4.25 -28.69
C PRO A 352 -2.40 4.61 -28.35
N SER A 353 -3.37 3.84 -28.83
CA SER A 353 -4.78 3.96 -28.48
C SER A 353 -5.49 2.61 -28.63
N VAL A 354 -6.67 2.48 -28.03
CA VAL A 354 -7.48 1.26 -28.13
C VAL A 354 -7.85 0.90 -29.57
N GLN A 355 -8.05 1.87 -30.48
CA GLN A 355 -8.40 1.63 -31.89
C GLN A 355 -7.20 1.26 -32.76
N THR A 356 -5.97 1.50 -32.29
CA THR A 356 -4.73 1.23 -33.05
C THR A 356 -3.92 0.07 -32.47
N SER A 357 -4.44 -0.56 -31.41
CA SER A 357 -3.84 -1.71 -30.74
C SER A 357 -4.11 -3.02 -31.46
N THR A 358 -3.19 -3.97 -31.30
CA THR A 358 -3.29 -5.32 -31.85
C THR A 358 -3.57 -6.38 -30.78
N THR A 359 -3.39 -6.04 -29.51
CA THR A 359 -3.78 -6.87 -28.36
C THR A 359 -4.15 -6.01 -27.16
N PHE A 360 -4.95 -6.56 -26.26
CA PHE A 360 -5.29 -5.99 -24.95
C PHE A 360 -4.72 -6.82 -23.78
N LEU A 361 -3.73 -7.67 -24.08
CA LEU A 361 -3.08 -8.59 -23.15
C LEU A 361 -1.59 -8.29 -22.97
N ASP A 362 -1.12 -7.09 -23.35
CA ASP A 362 0.28 -6.68 -23.13
C ASP A 362 0.51 -6.52 -21.62
N ALA A 363 1.54 -7.17 -21.07
CA ALA A 363 1.85 -6.99 -19.65
C ALA A 363 2.30 -5.54 -19.42
N SER A 364 1.79 -4.90 -18.37
CA SER A 364 2.22 -3.55 -18.04
C SER A 364 3.71 -3.55 -17.66
N PRO A 365 4.56 -2.72 -18.29
CA PRO A 365 6.00 -2.70 -18.01
C PRO A 365 6.32 -2.13 -16.62
N CYS A 366 5.36 -1.46 -16.00
CA CYS A 366 5.43 -0.98 -14.61
C CYS A 366 4.67 -1.91 -13.66
N SER A 367 4.54 -3.21 -13.95
CA SER A 367 4.05 -4.19 -12.97
C SER A 367 5.14 -5.21 -12.70
N SER A 368 5.46 -5.39 -11.43
CA SER A 368 6.30 -6.51 -10.98
C SER A 368 5.59 -7.85 -11.26
N PHE A 369 6.35 -8.94 -11.33
CA PHE A 369 5.89 -10.24 -11.82
C PHE A 369 6.62 -11.39 -11.14
N GLY A 370 6.05 -12.59 -11.10
CA GLY A 370 6.68 -13.73 -10.44
C GLY A 370 5.69 -14.74 -9.90
N GLY A 371 6.18 -15.69 -9.11
CA GLY A 371 5.39 -16.84 -8.65
C GLY A 371 4.23 -16.56 -7.69
N ASN A 372 4.07 -15.32 -7.25
CA ASN A 372 3.00 -14.86 -6.37
C ASN A 372 2.03 -13.89 -7.08
N ASN A 373 2.23 -13.56 -8.36
CA ASN A 373 1.25 -12.78 -9.14
C ASN A 373 0.06 -13.67 -9.49
N LEU A 374 -1.11 -13.49 -8.86
CA LEU A 374 -2.23 -14.46 -8.99
C LEU A 374 -3.17 -14.16 -10.15
N LEU A 375 -3.36 -12.89 -10.51
CA LEU A 375 -4.30 -12.45 -11.53
C LEU A 375 -3.73 -11.26 -12.32
N ALA A 376 -4.06 -11.22 -13.62
CA ALA A 376 -3.88 -10.05 -14.45
C ALA A 376 -5.17 -9.22 -14.48
N VAL A 377 -5.06 -7.93 -14.23
CA VAL A 377 -6.19 -7.00 -14.25
C VAL A 377 -6.02 -6.05 -15.43
N SER A 378 -7.06 -5.86 -16.24
CA SER A 378 -7.00 -4.85 -17.29
C SER A 378 -7.00 -3.47 -16.65
N SER A 379 -5.95 -2.69 -16.89
CA SER A 379 -5.83 -1.34 -16.35
C SER A 379 -5.06 -0.44 -17.31
N ALA A 380 -5.47 0.83 -17.38
CA ALA A 380 -4.71 1.86 -18.09
C ALA A 380 -3.42 2.26 -17.36
N GLY A 381 -3.30 1.90 -16.07
CA GLY A 381 -2.17 2.22 -15.20
C GLY A 381 -1.27 1.03 -14.86
N CYS A 382 -0.69 1.07 -13.65
CA CYS A 382 0.22 0.04 -13.15
C CYS A 382 -0.51 -0.95 -12.21
N ALA A 383 0.24 -1.77 -11.47
CA ALA A 383 -0.36 -2.77 -10.58
C ALA A 383 -1.17 -2.11 -9.44
N SER A 384 -0.74 -0.92 -9.00
CA SER A 384 -1.48 -0.11 -8.02
C SER A 384 -2.88 0.27 -8.48
N ASP A 385 -3.07 0.72 -9.73
CA ASP A 385 -4.39 1.08 -10.27
C ASP A 385 -5.25 -0.17 -10.56
N ALA A 386 -4.60 -1.29 -10.92
CA ALA A 386 -5.25 -2.60 -11.05
C ALA A 386 -5.89 -3.11 -9.74
N THR A 387 -5.41 -2.68 -8.56
CA THR A 387 -6.06 -3.05 -7.29
C THR A 387 -7.47 -2.48 -7.19
N ALA A 388 -7.71 -1.27 -7.71
CA ALA A 388 -9.01 -0.60 -7.65
C ALA A 388 -10.03 -1.27 -8.57
N GLU A 389 -9.60 -1.58 -9.79
CA GLU A 389 -10.35 -2.35 -10.77
C GLU A 389 -10.84 -3.68 -10.17
N LEU A 390 -9.92 -4.45 -9.55
CA LEU A 390 -10.30 -5.72 -8.92
C LEU A 390 -11.13 -5.51 -7.65
N ALA A 391 -10.88 -4.48 -6.85
CA ALA A 391 -11.68 -4.19 -5.66
C ALA A 391 -13.15 -3.92 -6.03
N GLY A 392 -13.40 -3.16 -7.11
CA GLY A 392 -14.75 -2.97 -7.64
C GLY A 392 -15.37 -4.26 -8.17
N VAL A 393 -14.62 -5.11 -8.89
CA VAL A 393 -15.10 -6.43 -9.32
C VAL A 393 -15.44 -7.33 -8.12
N ALA A 394 -14.62 -7.32 -7.07
CA ALA A 394 -14.90 -8.04 -5.83
C ALA A 394 -16.16 -7.48 -5.14
N GLY A 395 -16.35 -6.15 -5.16
CA GLY A 395 -17.59 -5.50 -4.72
C GLY A 395 -18.82 -6.06 -5.41
N LEU A 396 -18.83 -6.16 -6.75
CA LEU A 396 -19.91 -6.80 -7.51
C LEU A 396 -20.16 -8.25 -7.09
N LEU A 397 -19.11 -9.02 -6.79
CA LEU A 397 -19.24 -10.41 -6.33
C LEU A 397 -19.89 -10.50 -4.95
N TYR A 398 -19.46 -9.66 -3.99
CA TYR A 398 -20.07 -9.61 -2.67
C TYR A 398 -21.54 -9.14 -2.75
N SER A 399 -21.86 -8.17 -3.61
CA SER A 399 -23.25 -7.75 -3.85
C SER A 399 -24.11 -8.88 -4.42
N ALA A 400 -23.63 -9.57 -5.46
CA ALA A 400 -24.32 -10.74 -6.00
C ALA A 400 -24.46 -11.90 -4.98
N ALA A 401 -23.51 -12.03 -4.06
CA ALA A 401 -23.58 -13.01 -2.98
C ALA A 401 -24.67 -12.63 -1.96
N LEU A 402 -24.71 -11.36 -1.58
CA LEU A 402 -25.69 -10.78 -0.66
C LEU A 402 -27.12 -10.90 -1.18
N GLU A 403 -27.36 -10.61 -2.47
CA GLU A 403 -28.65 -10.82 -3.15
C GLU A 403 -29.15 -12.27 -3.05
N ARG A 404 -28.24 -13.24 -2.88
CA ARG A 404 -28.53 -14.67 -2.77
C ARG A 404 -28.52 -15.19 -1.33
N GLY A 405 -28.24 -14.35 -0.35
CA GLY A 405 -28.03 -14.78 1.04
C GLY A 405 -26.81 -15.69 1.21
N VAL A 406 -25.76 -15.49 0.42
CA VAL A 406 -24.50 -16.22 0.48
C VAL A 406 -23.43 -15.32 1.08
N ALA A 407 -22.83 -15.73 2.20
CA ALA A 407 -21.62 -15.11 2.72
C ALA A 407 -20.39 -15.81 2.11
N LEU A 408 -19.61 -15.11 1.29
CA LEU A 408 -18.35 -15.61 0.72
C LEU A 408 -17.21 -15.39 1.72
N SER A 409 -16.32 -16.37 1.83
CA SER A 409 -15.01 -16.17 2.47
C SER A 409 -14.00 -15.59 1.46
N PRO A 410 -12.94 -14.90 1.91
CA PRO A 410 -11.89 -14.39 1.02
C PRO A 410 -11.28 -15.47 0.12
N ALA A 411 -11.08 -16.69 0.64
CA ALA A 411 -10.58 -17.83 -0.13
C ALA A 411 -11.59 -18.34 -1.19
N GLU A 412 -12.91 -18.32 -0.91
CA GLU A 412 -13.95 -18.61 -1.93
C GLU A 412 -13.95 -17.52 -3.03
N THR A 413 -13.79 -16.24 -2.66
CA THR A 413 -13.75 -15.12 -3.60
C THR A 413 -12.51 -15.18 -4.49
N GLN A 414 -11.31 -15.39 -3.92
CA GLN A 414 -10.09 -15.63 -4.69
C GLN A 414 -10.24 -16.83 -5.63
N GLY A 415 -10.82 -17.94 -5.13
CA GLY A 415 -11.06 -19.11 -5.93
C GLY A 415 -12.02 -18.86 -7.10
N LEU A 416 -13.07 -18.04 -6.90
CA LEU A 416 -14.00 -17.63 -7.96
C LEU A 416 -13.29 -16.82 -9.04
N LEU A 417 -12.50 -15.83 -8.64
CA LEU A 417 -11.76 -14.98 -9.55
C LEU A 417 -10.77 -15.81 -10.40
N ILE A 418 -10.00 -16.70 -9.78
CA ILE A 418 -9.07 -17.61 -10.47
C ILE A 418 -9.81 -18.56 -11.41
N ALA A 419 -10.87 -19.24 -10.95
CA ALA A 419 -11.59 -20.22 -11.76
C ALA A 419 -12.38 -19.60 -12.93
N SER A 420 -12.68 -18.30 -12.85
CA SER A 420 -13.45 -17.56 -13.85
C SER A 420 -12.60 -16.78 -14.84
N ALA A 421 -11.29 -16.63 -14.56
CA ALA A 421 -10.36 -15.86 -15.38
C ALA A 421 -10.30 -16.34 -16.84
N ASP A 422 -9.99 -15.40 -17.73
CA ASP A 422 -9.63 -15.67 -19.11
C ASP A 422 -8.12 -15.95 -19.16
N ASP A 423 -7.77 -17.23 -19.27
CA ASP A 423 -6.38 -17.69 -19.38
C ASP A 423 -5.64 -16.97 -20.53
N ILE A 424 -4.48 -16.38 -20.25
CA ILE A 424 -3.68 -15.65 -21.24
C ILE A 424 -2.66 -16.62 -21.85
N ASP A 425 -3.13 -17.54 -22.69
CA ASP A 425 -2.25 -18.37 -23.53
C ASP A 425 -2.09 -17.75 -24.91
N VAL A 426 -0.90 -17.23 -25.21
CA VAL A 426 -0.51 -16.70 -26.53
C VAL A 426 0.52 -17.66 -27.12
N PRO A 427 0.11 -18.64 -27.96
CA PRO A 427 1.04 -19.60 -28.54
C PRO A 427 2.22 -18.99 -29.28
N GLU A 428 1.98 -17.86 -29.96
CA GLU A 428 3.00 -17.11 -30.69
C GLU A 428 4.09 -16.54 -29.78
N SER A 429 3.84 -16.36 -28.48
CA SER A 429 4.83 -15.85 -27.52
C SER A 429 6.01 -16.81 -27.31
N ARG A 430 5.80 -18.11 -27.58
CA ARG A 430 6.80 -19.16 -27.40
C ARG A 430 7.72 -19.33 -28.61
N GLU A 431 7.46 -18.59 -29.69
CA GLU A 431 8.28 -18.64 -30.91
C GLU A 431 9.49 -17.68 -30.83
N PRO A 432 10.65 -18.04 -31.39
CA PRO A 432 11.83 -17.17 -31.37
C PRO A 432 11.59 -15.81 -32.03
N GLY A 433 11.89 -14.72 -31.31
CA GLY A 433 11.74 -13.35 -31.80
C GLY A 433 10.31 -12.82 -31.75
N SER A 434 9.41 -13.51 -31.05
CA SER A 434 8.06 -13.02 -30.80
C SER A 434 8.07 -11.66 -30.09
N PRO A 435 7.17 -10.73 -30.48
CA PRO A 435 6.97 -9.48 -29.74
C PRO A 435 6.16 -9.68 -28.45
N TYR A 436 5.47 -10.82 -28.30
CA TYR A 436 4.66 -11.12 -27.12
C TYR A 436 5.53 -11.68 -26.00
N LEU A 437 5.20 -11.29 -24.77
CA LEU A 437 5.82 -11.89 -23.59
C LEU A 437 5.35 -13.33 -23.42
N SER A 438 6.27 -14.20 -23.01
CA SER A 438 6.02 -15.64 -22.88
C SER A 438 4.83 -15.90 -21.97
N SER A 439 3.88 -16.70 -22.45
CA SER A 439 2.75 -17.21 -21.69
C SER A 439 2.45 -18.66 -22.07
N GLN A 440 1.61 -19.38 -21.33
CA GLN A 440 1.24 -20.78 -21.58
C GLN A 440 -0.09 -21.13 -20.87
N PRO A 441 -0.72 -22.28 -21.18
CA PRO A 441 -1.94 -22.68 -20.47
C PRO A 441 -1.74 -22.75 -18.94
N GLY A 442 -2.63 -22.10 -18.20
CA GLY A 442 -2.65 -22.13 -16.74
C GLY A 442 -1.99 -20.92 -16.09
N PHE A 443 -1.01 -21.15 -15.22
CA PHE A 443 -0.35 -20.07 -14.49
C PHE A 443 0.90 -19.59 -15.22
N ASP A 444 1.04 -18.27 -15.35
CA ASP A 444 2.21 -17.58 -15.88
C ASP A 444 2.74 -16.54 -14.89
N GLN A 445 4.06 -16.37 -14.79
CA GLN A 445 4.66 -15.38 -13.88
C GLN A 445 4.19 -13.95 -14.14
N ARG A 446 3.90 -13.61 -15.41
CA ARG A 446 3.45 -12.28 -15.81
C ARG A 446 1.94 -12.09 -15.79
N PHE A 447 1.18 -13.16 -15.96
CA PHE A 447 -0.25 -13.08 -16.18
C PHE A 447 -1.08 -13.77 -15.08
N GLY A 448 -0.42 -14.39 -14.10
CA GLY A 448 -1.07 -15.18 -13.07
C GLY A 448 -1.90 -16.30 -13.69
N HIS A 449 -3.12 -16.49 -13.21
CA HIS A 449 -4.12 -17.39 -13.81
C HIS A 449 -4.88 -16.79 -15.02
N GLY A 450 -4.45 -15.62 -15.50
CA GLY A 450 -5.04 -14.92 -16.63
C GLY A 450 -5.79 -13.64 -16.22
N ARG A 451 -6.48 -13.06 -17.21
CA ARG A 451 -7.23 -11.81 -17.04
C ARG A 451 -8.50 -12.05 -16.23
N VAL A 452 -8.76 -11.20 -15.24
CA VAL A 452 -10.01 -11.21 -14.47
C VAL A 452 -11.23 -11.09 -15.41
N ASN A 453 -12.29 -11.87 -15.15
CA ASN A 453 -13.55 -11.80 -15.88
C ASN A 453 -14.74 -11.67 -14.93
N ALA A 454 -15.18 -10.43 -14.69
CA ALA A 454 -16.22 -10.08 -13.73
C ALA A 454 -17.56 -10.78 -14.05
N ASN A 455 -17.96 -10.74 -15.32
CA ASN A 455 -19.21 -11.37 -15.76
C ASN A 455 -19.21 -12.89 -15.52
N ARG A 456 -18.13 -13.61 -15.86
CA ARG A 456 -18.05 -15.07 -15.62
C ARG A 456 -18.07 -15.40 -14.13
N ALA A 457 -17.41 -14.59 -13.30
CA ALA A 457 -17.41 -14.77 -11.85
C ALA A 457 -18.81 -14.58 -11.24
N VAL A 458 -19.52 -13.50 -11.62
CA VAL A 458 -20.89 -13.23 -11.16
C VAL A 458 -21.87 -14.32 -11.61
N GLU A 459 -21.80 -14.76 -12.87
CA GLU A 459 -22.67 -15.84 -13.39
C GLU A 459 -22.36 -17.19 -12.69
N ALA A 460 -21.10 -17.51 -12.42
CA ALA A 460 -20.73 -18.71 -11.67
C ALA A 460 -21.36 -18.70 -10.27
N LEU A 461 -21.28 -17.59 -9.54
CA LEU A 461 -21.92 -17.44 -8.24
C LEU A 461 -23.46 -17.58 -8.33
N ARG A 462 -24.08 -16.97 -9.36
CA ARG A 462 -25.53 -17.08 -9.61
C ARG A 462 -25.98 -18.49 -9.97
N ASP A 463 -25.12 -19.28 -10.59
CA ASP A 463 -25.38 -20.68 -10.89
C ASP A 463 -25.08 -21.61 -9.70
N GLY A 464 -24.66 -21.06 -8.56
CA GLY A 464 -24.27 -21.84 -7.37
C GLY A 464 -22.92 -22.56 -7.53
N ARG A 465 -22.10 -22.14 -8.49
CA ARG A 465 -20.78 -22.72 -8.80
C ARG A 465 -19.68 -22.05 -7.98
N VAL A 466 -19.81 -22.10 -6.65
CA VAL A 466 -18.79 -21.57 -5.72
C VAL A 466 -17.66 -22.61 -5.58
N PRO A 467 -16.39 -22.27 -5.84
CA PRO A 467 -15.27 -23.19 -5.69
C PRO A 467 -14.98 -23.52 -4.22
N PRO A 468 -14.21 -24.59 -3.95
CA PRO A 468 -13.61 -24.81 -2.63
C PRO A 468 -12.75 -23.61 -2.18
N ALA A 469 -12.76 -23.33 -0.87
CA ALA A 469 -11.77 -22.46 -0.23
C ALA A 469 -10.47 -23.24 -0.02
N ILE A 470 -9.37 -22.68 -0.51
CA ILE A 470 -8.01 -23.22 -0.33
C ILE A 470 -7.15 -22.11 0.25
N ASP A 471 -6.56 -22.37 1.40
CA ASP A 471 -5.57 -21.53 2.04
C ASP A 471 -4.27 -22.31 2.17
N LEU A 472 -3.17 -21.72 1.72
CA LEU A 472 -1.82 -22.24 1.91
C LEU A 472 -1.05 -21.16 2.65
N THR A 473 -0.41 -21.48 3.78
CA THR A 473 0.23 -20.50 4.68
C THR A 473 1.71 -20.78 4.96
N SER A 474 2.17 -22.02 4.78
CA SER A 474 3.55 -22.44 5.05
C SER A 474 4.05 -23.52 4.07
N PRO A 475 5.34 -23.52 3.66
CA PRO A 475 6.37 -22.50 3.92
C PRO A 475 6.01 -21.09 3.45
N ARG A 476 6.75 -20.08 3.93
CA ARG A 476 6.51 -18.68 3.58
C ARG A 476 6.83 -18.45 2.10
N TRP A 477 6.23 -17.40 1.53
CA TRP A 477 6.53 -16.99 0.17
C TRP A 477 8.03 -16.80 -0.02
N PHE A 478 8.55 -17.39 -1.09
CA PHE A 478 9.95 -17.26 -1.50
C PHE A 478 10.98 -17.77 -0.48
N GLU A 479 10.56 -18.54 0.51
CA GLU A 479 11.47 -19.09 1.50
C GLU A 479 12.54 -19.98 0.85
N VAL A 480 13.81 -19.80 1.26
CA VAL A 480 14.93 -20.63 0.82
C VAL A 480 15.06 -21.82 1.75
N LEU A 481 14.68 -23.00 1.26
CA LEU A 481 14.77 -24.27 1.95
C LEU A 481 16.13 -24.93 1.68
N TYR A 482 17.03 -24.83 2.64
CA TYR A 482 18.38 -25.42 2.54
C TYR A 482 18.36 -26.92 2.85
N LYS A 483 18.70 -27.74 1.86
CA LYS A 483 18.75 -29.21 1.98
C LYS A 483 19.65 -29.68 3.13
N ASP A 484 20.74 -28.96 3.35
CA ASP A 484 21.76 -29.31 4.34
C ASP A 484 21.35 -28.96 5.78
N GLN A 485 20.33 -28.10 5.95
CA GLN A 485 19.84 -27.65 7.26
C GLN A 485 18.60 -28.42 7.73
N VAL A 486 17.89 -29.10 6.83
CA VAL A 486 16.62 -29.76 7.13
C VAL A 486 16.83 -31.21 7.56
N GLN A 487 16.38 -31.56 8.77
CA GLN A 487 16.50 -32.93 9.33
C GLN A 487 15.27 -33.80 9.05
N VAL A 488 14.09 -33.19 8.94
CA VAL A 488 12.79 -33.86 8.70
C VAL A 488 12.07 -33.19 7.53
N PRO A 489 11.17 -33.90 6.81
CA PRO A 489 10.37 -33.28 5.76
C PRO A 489 9.67 -32.00 6.24
N VAL A 490 9.68 -30.97 5.37
CA VAL A 490 9.10 -29.66 5.66
C VAL A 490 7.58 -29.78 5.61
N PRO A 491 6.84 -29.36 6.64
CA PRO A 491 5.37 -29.39 6.61
C PRO A 491 4.84 -28.36 5.60
N ILE A 492 3.82 -28.76 4.84
CA ILE A 492 3.00 -27.83 4.04
C ILE A 492 1.74 -27.55 4.86
N GLU A 493 1.54 -26.30 5.26
CA GLU A 493 0.43 -25.90 6.14
C GLU A 493 -0.58 -25.03 5.40
N GLY A 494 -1.84 -25.11 5.84
CA GLY A 494 -2.98 -24.48 5.20
C GLY A 494 -4.27 -25.25 5.47
N THR A 495 -5.36 -24.83 4.83
CA THR A 495 -6.66 -25.51 4.91
C THR A 495 -7.32 -25.67 3.55
N ILE A 496 -8.13 -26.73 3.41
CA ILE A 496 -9.00 -26.93 2.23
C ILE A 496 -10.41 -27.25 2.73
N SER A 497 -11.40 -26.52 2.22
CA SER A 497 -12.80 -26.78 2.55
C SER A 497 -13.74 -26.53 1.35
N ALA A 498 -14.81 -27.32 1.26
CA ALA A 498 -15.86 -27.15 0.27
C ALA A 498 -17.25 -27.31 0.91
N LYS A 499 -17.55 -26.45 1.90
CA LYS A 499 -18.72 -26.56 2.78
C LYS A 499 -20.08 -26.59 2.06
N ARG A 500 -20.14 -26.11 0.81
CA ARG A 500 -21.36 -26.04 -0.01
C ARG A 500 -21.55 -27.24 -0.92
N ALA A 501 -20.49 -28.01 -1.16
CA ALA A 501 -20.50 -29.14 -2.07
C ALA A 501 -21.18 -30.36 -1.43
N THR A 502 -21.46 -31.39 -2.22
CA THR A 502 -21.90 -32.70 -1.69
C THR A 502 -20.73 -33.56 -1.25
N ALA A 503 -19.58 -33.39 -1.91
CA ALA A 503 -18.27 -33.94 -1.59
C ALA A 503 -17.21 -33.13 -2.36
N TYR A 504 -15.93 -33.33 -2.06
CA TYR A 504 -14.85 -32.77 -2.85
C TYR A 504 -13.64 -33.69 -2.95
N ASP A 505 -12.85 -33.49 -3.99
CA ASP A 505 -11.54 -34.13 -4.17
C ASP A 505 -10.45 -33.08 -4.00
N TYR A 506 -9.27 -33.46 -3.50
CA TYR A 506 -8.14 -32.55 -3.41
C TYR A 506 -6.81 -33.26 -3.63
N ALA A 507 -5.79 -32.49 -4.03
CA ALA A 507 -4.40 -32.94 -3.98
C ALA A 507 -3.44 -31.80 -3.63
N ILE A 508 -2.33 -32.17 -3.00
CA ILE A 508 -1.15 -31.34 -2.78
C ILE A 508 -0.04 -31.88 -3.68
N GLU A 509 0.59 -31.02 -4.45
CA GLU A 509 1.54 -31.38 -5.50
C GLU A 509 2.71 -30.41 -5.54
N TRP A 510 3.83 -30.82 -6.13
CA TRP A 510 4.97 -29.94 -6.37
C TRP A 510 5.61 -30.18 -7.74
N ALA A 511 6.27 -29.16 -8.29
CA ALA A 511 7.06 -29.24 -9.51
C ALA A 511 8.24 -28.25 -9.50
N PRO A 512 9.32 -28.50 -10.26
CA PRO A 512 10.43 -27.55 -10.41
C PRO A 512 10.03 -26.35 -11.29
N GLY A 513 10.64 -25.19 -11.02
CA GLY A 513 10.33 -23.93 -11.71
C GLY A 513 9.17 -23.17 -11.08
N VAL A 514 8.93 -21.95 -11.57
CA VAL A 514 7.88 -21.06 -11.04
C VAL A 514 6.55 -21.26 -11.75
N GLN A 515 6.59 -21.54 -13.06
CA GLN A 515 5.43 -21.78 -13.93
C GLN A 515 5.42 -23.20 -14.55
N PRO A 516 5.47 -24.27 -13.74
CA PRO A 516 5.42 -25.64 -14.25
C PRO A 516 4.08 -25.94 -14.93
N LEU A 517 4.11 -26.80 -15.95
CA LEU A 517 2.91 -27.30 -16.63
C LEU A 517 2.21 -28.35 -15.77
N GLU A 518 0.92 -28.60 -16.06
CA GLU A 518 0.11 -29.62 -15.37
C GLU A 518 0.80 -31.00 -15.32
N SER A 519 1.54 -31.37 -16.38
CA SER A 519 2.25 -32.65 -16.47
C SER A 519 3.51 -32.75 -15.60
N ASP A 520 4.04 -31.62 -15.12
CA ASP A 520 5.29 -31.58 -14.35
C ASP A 520 5.04 -31.86 -12.86
N PHE A 521 3.79 -31.67 -12.41
CA PHE A 521 3.39 -31.82 -11.02
C PHE A 521 3.44 -33.26 -10.53
N ARG A 522 4.01 -33.42 -9.34
CA ARG A 522 4.17 -34.68 -8.62
C ARG A 522 3.33 -34.64 -7.36
N VAL A 523 2.46 -35.64 -7.21
CA VAL A 523 1.54 -35.74 -6.06
C VAL A 523 2.31 -36.04 -4.77
N LEU A 524 2.08 -35.20 -3.75
CA LEU A 524 2.50 -35.44 -2.37
C LEU A 524 1.38 -36.13 -1.57
N GLN A 525 0.16 -35.62 -1.71
CA GLN A 525 -1.02 -36.10 -1.01
C GLN A 525 -2.23 -35.98 -1.94
N ARG A 526 -3.15 -36.94 -1.90
CA ARG A 526 -4.42 -36.87 -2.65
C ARG A 526 -5.50 -37.65 -1.92
N GLU A 527 -6.69 -37.09 -1.88
CA GLU A 527 -7.90 -37.76 -1.39
C GLU A 527 -9.09 -37.45 -2.32
N VAL A 528 -10.05 -38.38 -2.36
CA VAL A 528 -11.25 -38.26 -3.20
C VAL A 528 -12.50 -38.55 -2.37
N ASN A 529 -13.63 -37.94 -2.74
CA ASN A 529 -14.91 -38.04 -2.05
C ASN A 529 -14.84 -37.62 -0.57
N VAL A 530 -14.07 -36.58 -0.27
CA VAL A 530 -14.03 -35.98 1.06
C VAL A 530 -15.39 -35.38 1.39
N ALA A 531 -15.90 -35.67 2.59
CA ALA A 531 -17.18 -35.14 3.05
C ALA A 531 -17.11 -33.60 3.20
N PRO A 532 -18.16 -32.85 2.84
CA PRO A 532 -18.14 -31.38 2.84
C PRO A 532 -18.00 -30.75 4.23
N THR A 533 -18.28 -31.52 5.29
CA THR A 533 -18.10 -31.10 6.69
C THR A 533 -16.65 -31.25 7.18
N VAL A 534 -15.78 -31.91 6.42
CA VAL A 534 -14.37 -32.09 6.76
C VAL A 534 -13.57 -30.93 6.21
N VAL A 535 -12.76 -30.30 7.05
CA VAL A 535 -11.74 -29.31 6.65
C VAL A 535 -10.38 -30.00 6.71
N ILE A 536 -9.74 -30.16 5.56
CA ILE A 536 -8.39 -30.73 5.51
C ILE A 536 -7.41 -29.69 6.01
N GLY A 537 -6.39 -30.11 6.78
CA GLY A 537 -5.40 -29.22 7.38
C GLY A 537 -5.75 -28.71 8.77
N ALA A 538 -6.99 -28.88 9.24
CA ALA A 538 -7.42 -28.40 10.56
C ALA A 538 -6.75 -29.11 11.75
N GLY A 539 -6.15 -30.29 11.54
CA GLY A 539 -5.53 -31.11 12.59
C GLY A 539 -4.04 -31.41 12.37
N GLY A 540 -3.39 -30.75 11.42
CA GLY A 540 -2.00 -31.01 11.02
C GLY A 540 -1.71 -30.58 9.58
N PRO A 541 -0.48 -30.74 9.09
CA PRO A 541 -0.10 -30.27 7.77
C PRO A 541 -0.89 -30.98 6.65
N LEU A 542 -1.12 -30.25 5.54
CA LEU A 542 -1.78 -30.77 4.34
C LEU A 542 -0.95 -31.89 3.68
N ALA A 543 0.37 -31.75 3.72
CA ALA A 543 1.36 -32.72 3.24
C ALA A 543 2.72 -32.45 3.87
N SER A 544 3.73 -33.26 3.53
CA SER A 544 5.13 -32.98 3.90
C SER A 544 6.05 -33.11 2.68
N LEU A 545 6.97 -32.17 2.52
CA LEU A 545 7.91 -32.06 1.42
C LEU A 545 9.32 -32.41 1.88
N ASP A 546 9.90 -33.51 1.39
CA ASP A 546 11.30 -33.84 1.67
C ASP A 546 12.25 -33.12 0.70
N VAL A 547 12.63 -31.89 1.07
CA VAL A 547 13.48 -31.00 0.24
C VAL A 547 14.84 -31.61 -0.13
N ARG A 548 15.35 -32.57 0.65
CA ARG A 548 16.62 -33.25 0.39
C ARG A 548 16.58 -34.07 -0.90
N THR A 549 15.39 -34.51 -1.29
CA THR A 549 15.14 -35.35 -2.48
C THR A 549 14.75 -34.54 -3.72
N ILE A 550 14.58 -33.23 -3.59
CA ILE A 550 14.07 -32.37 -4.65
C ILE A 550 15.16 -32.08 -5.68
N ASP A 551 14.86 -32.33 -6.94
CA ASP A 551 15.63 -31.86 -8.09
C ASP A 551 14.93 -30.64 -8.68
N THR A 552 15.61 -29.49 -8.68
CA THR A 552 15.08 -28.24 -9.22
C THR A 552 15.34 -28.11 -10.72
N SER A 553 15.96 -29.10 -11.36
CA SER A 553 16.25 -29.05 -12.81
C SER A 553 14.95 -28.97 -13.62
N HIS A 554 14.84 -27.94 -14.46
CA HIS A 554 13.71 -27.71 -15.38
C HIS A 554 14.21 -26.99 -16.64
N ALA A 555 13.36 -26.88 -17.65
CA ALA A 555 13.61 -25.98 -18.77
C ALA A 555 13.59 -24.54 -18.25
N ARG A 556 14.63 -23.76 -18.55
CA ARG A 556 14.75 -22.39 -18.04
C ARG A 556 13.57 -21.53 -18.49
N ASP A 557 12.96 -20.84 -17.54
CA ASP A 557 11.89 -19.88 -17.81
C ASP A 557 12.38 -18.78 -18.78
N ALA A 558 11.54 -18.44 -19.77
CA ALA A 558 11.83 -17.34 -20.71
C ALA A 558 12.07 -16.01 -19.98
N ASP A 559 11.36 -15.81 -18.87
CA ASP A 559 11.47 -14.65 -18.02
C ASP A 559 12.64 -14.69 -17.05
N SER A 560 13.45 -15.76 -17.00
CA SER A 560 14.67 -15.88 -16.18
C SER A 560 15.87 -16.35 -17.03
N PRO A 561 16.31 -15.55 -18.02
CA PRO A 561 17.35 -15.95 -18.96
C PRO A 561 18.72 -16.16 -18.29
N HIS A 562 18.96 -15.58 -17.12
CA HIS A 562 20.21 -15.70 -16.37
C HIS A 562 20.19 -16.81 -15.31
N GLY A 563 19.07 -17.53 -15.17
CA GLY A 563 18.93 -18.65 -14.24
C GLY A 563 18.45 -18.25 -12.86
N GLU A 564 17.76 -17.11 -12.78
CA GLU A 564 17.26 -16.56 -11.53
C GLU A 564 16.25 -17.49 -10.84
N ASN A 565 15.50 -18.28 -11.63
CA ASN A 565 14.54 -19.27 -11.14
C ASN A 565 15.08 -20.71 -11.11
N ASP A 566 16.36 -20.96 -11.42
CA ASP A 566 16.92 -22.33 -11.54
C ASP A 566 16.77 -23.18 -10.26
N ARG A 567 16.57 -22.53 -9.11
CA ARG A 567 16.37 -23.15 -7.79
C ARG A 567 14.93 -23.12 -7.30
N ALA A 568 14.02 -22.56 -8.07
CA ALA A 568 12.62 -22.44 -7.71
C ALA A 568 11.90 -23.80 -7.80
N ILE A 569 10.94 -23.99 -6.91
CA ILE A 569 9.89 -24.99 -7.03
C ILE A 569 8.54 -24.32 -6.76
N THR A 570 7.49 -24.87 -7.34
CA THR A 570 6.11 -24.49 -7.03
C THR A 570 5.43 -25.66 -6.31
N VAL A 571 4.85 -25.37 -5.15
CA VAL A 571 3.91 -26.26 -4.46
C VAL A 571 2.51 -25.72 -4.68
N ARG A 572 1.57 -26.60 -5.02
CA ARG A 572 0.16 -26.23 -5.19
C ARG A 572 -0.77 -27.15 -4.43
N ALA A 573 -1.91 -26.60 -4.05
CA ALA A 573 -3.08 -27.32 -3.59
C ALA A 573 -4.22 -27.04 -4.56
N TRP A 574 -4.87 -28.08 -5.07
CA TRP A 574 -6.10 -27.93 -5.84
C TRP A 574 -7.21 -28.75 -5.22
N ALA A 575 -8.44 -28.27 -5.36
CA ALA A 575 -9.64 -28.96 -4.91
C ALA A 575 -10.78 -28.82 -5.91
N THR A 576 -11.59 -29.87 -6.05
CA THR A 576 -12.78 -29.91 -6.92
C THR A 576 -14.02 -30.20 -6.10
N ALA A 577 -14.89 -29.20 -5.96
CA ALA A 577 -16.23 -29.33 -5.36
C ALA A 577 -17.17 -30.08 -6.32
N ARG A 578 -17.88 -31.08 -5.79
CA ARG A 578 -18.92 -31.83 -6.51
C ARG A 578 -20.30 -31.35 -6.08
N TYR A 579 -20.99 -30.59 -6.93
CA TYR A 579 -22.38 -30.18 -6.65
C TYR A 579 -23.42 -31.11 -7.28
N GLY A 580 -23.08 -31.75 -8.39
CA GLY A 580 -24.04 -32.48 -9.22
C GLY A 580 -25.05 -31.53 -9.90
N GLY A 581 -26.03 -32.11 -10.60
CA GLY A 581 -27.05 -31.32 -11.30
C GLY A 581 -26.47 -30.37 -12.35
N ALA A 582 -27.06 -29.18 -12.48
CA ALA A 582 -26.65 -28.17 -13.46
C ALA A 582 -25.38 -27.39 -13.05
N ALA A 583 -25.07 -27.32 -11.75
CA ALA A 583 -23.86 -26.64 -11.25
C ALA A 583 -22.58 -27.43 -11.58
N GLY A 584 -22.66 -28.76 -11.61
CA GLY A 584 -21.54 -29.61 -12.01
C GLY A 584 -20.39 -29.59 -11.00
N ASP A 585 -19.17 -29.73 -11.53
CA ASP A 585 -17.95 -29.75 -10.74
C ASP A 585 -17.19 -28.43 -10.87
N VAL A 586 -16.72 -27.90 -9.75
CA VAL A 586 -16.03 -26.60 -9.70
C VAL A 586 -14.68 -26.78 -9.04
N ARG A 587 -13.60 -26.44 -9.77
CA ARG A 587 -12.21 -26.55 -9.30
C ARG A 587 -11.67 -25.19 -8.90
N SER A 588 -10.81 -25.17 -7.89
CA SER A 588 -9.93 -24.04 -7.57
C SER A 588 -8.52 -24.55 -7.20
N GLU A 589 -7.55 -23.65 -7.20
CA GLU A 589 -6.14 -23.88 -6.89
C GLU A 589 -5.60 -22.71 -6.05
N ALA A 590 -4.73 -23.03 -5.10
CA ALA A 590 -3.77 -22.10 -4.52
C ALA A 590 -2.36 -22.66 -4.72
N ARG A 591 -1.37 -21.77 -4.87
CA ARG A 591 0.02 -22.17 -5.10
C ARG A 591 1.00 -21.25 -4.39
N ARG A 592 2.22 -21.74 -4.20
CA ARG A 592 3.35 -21.01 -3.60
C ARG A 592 4.66 -21.38 -4.29
N THR A 593 5.53 -20.38 -4.41
CA THR A 593 6.90 -20.56 -4.93
C THR A 593 7.90 -20.53 -3.78
N TYR A 594 8.79 -21.52 -3.75
CA TYR A 594 9.90 -21.65 -2.79
C TYR A 594 11.22 -21.82 -3.55
N TYR A 595 12.35 -21.63 -2.87
CA TYR A 595 13.66 -21.94 -3.41
C TYR A 595 14.29 -23.10 -2.67
N VAL A 596 14.93 -24.02 -3.38
CA VAL A 596 15.64 -25.16 -2.76
C VAL A 596 17.12 -25.08 -3.12
N ALA A 597 17.95 -24.96 -2.08
CA ALA A 597 19.40 -24.78 -2.22
C ALA A 597 20.20 -25.74 -1.32
N SER A 598 21.48 -25.86 -1.61
CA SER A 598 22.47 -26.47 -0.73
C SER A 598 23.59 -25.45 -0.51
N ASP A 599 23.98 -25.28 0.74
CA ASP A 599 25.11 -24.44 1.14
C ASP A 599 25.80 -25.09 2.34
N PRO A 600 26.86 -25.90 2.11
CA PRO A 600 27.59 -26.55 3.18
C PRO A 600 28.46 -25.57 4.00
N THR A 601 28.54 -24.30 3.61
CA THR A 601 29.29 -23.26 4.32
C THR A 601 28.44 -22.42 5.26
N LEU A 602 27.11 -22.61 5.20
CA LEU A 602 26.16 -21.95 6.08
C LEU A 602 26.44 -22.30 7.54
N VAL A 603 26.54 -21.27 8.39
CA VAL A 603 26.77 -21.45 9.82
C VAL A 603 25.50 -22.00 10.48
N ASP A 604 25.65 -22.97 11.38
CA ASP A 604 24.55 -23.54 12.17
C ASP A 604 23.66 -22.42 12.76
N GLY A 605 22.34 -22.53 12.57
CA GLY A 605 21.37 -21.54 13.05
C GLY A 605 21.18 -20.31 12.15
N PHE A 606 21.91 -20.20 11.04
CA PHE A 606 21.61 -19.27 9.95
C PHE A 606 21.02 -20.01 8.73
N PRO A 607 20.23 -19.33 7.85
CA PRO A 607 19.65 -18.02 8.10
C PRO A 607 18.71 -18.05 9.30
N LEU A 608 18.69 -16.95 10.06
CA LEU A 608 17.82 -16.79 11.23
C LEU A 608 16.53 -16.11 10.77
N PHE A 609 15.38 -16.73 11.03
CA PHE A 609 14.10 -16.04 10.88
C PHE A 609 13.85 -15.15 12.10
N VAL A 610 13.68 -13.85 11.87
CA VAL A 610 13.56 -12.82 12.92
C VAL A 610 12.13 -12.31 13.14
N GLY A 611 11.16 -12.72 12.31
CA GLY A 611 9.75 -12.30 12.38
C GLY A 611 9.40 -11.15 11.46
N ASP A 612 10.26 -10.13 11.40
CA ASP A 612 10.08 -8.89 10.64
C ASP A 612 11.19 -8.69 9.60
N SER A 613 11.05 -7.67 8.73
CA SER A 613 12.12 -7.18 7.89
C SER A 613 13.14 -6.34 8.69
N GLY A 614 14.30 -6.08 8.06
CA GLY A 614 15.34 -5.21 8.62
C GLY A 614 16.00 -4.41 7.51
N GLU A 615 15.58 -3.16 7.40
CA GLU A 615 16.03 -2.17 6.41
C GLU A 615 17.35 -1.54 6.87
N GLY A 616 17.51 -1.39 8.19
CA GLY A 616 18.71 -0.90 8.83
C GLY A 616 19.85 -1.91 8.68
N SER A 617 20.97 -1.47 8.11
CA SER A 617 22.14 -2.34 7.95
C SER A 617 22.67 -2.83 9.30
N PRO A 618 22.90 -4.15 9.49
CA PRO A 618 23.49 -4.67 10.72
C PRO A 618 24.86 -4.06 11.00
N LYS A 619 25.20 -3.95 12.28
CA LYS A 619 26.53 -3.54 12.75
C LYS A 619 27.19 -4.66 13.55
N LEU A 620 28.52 -4.58 13.63
CA LEU A 620 29.34 -5.47 14.44
C LEU A 620 30.14 -4.65 15.45
N ALA A 621 29.90 -4.87 16.73
CA ALA A 621 30.65 -4.23 17.81
C ALA A 621 30.82 -5.17 19.01
N ASP A 622 31.91 -4.98 19.75
CA ASP A 622 32.17 -5.68 21.01
C ASP A 622 31.45 -4.93 22.12
N LEU A 623 30.24 -5.39 22.47
CA LEU A 623 29.40 -4.72 23.46
C LEU A 623 29.60 -5.29 24.87
N ASP A 624 29.94 -6.58 24.99
CA ASP A 624 30.18 -7.22 26.28
C ASP A 624 31.65 -7.17 26.76
N GLY A 625 32.54 -6.60 25.94
CA GLY A 625 33.95 -6.36 26.25
C GLY A 625 34.79 -7.64 26.23
N ASP A 626 34.29 -8.73 25.63
CA ASP A 626 34.99 -10.01 25.58
C ASP A 626 35.97 -10.15 24.39
N GLY A 627 36.05 -9.11 23.54
CA GLY A 627 36.89 -9.06 22.35
C GLY A 627 36.25 -9.69 21.11
N GLY A 628 35.11 -10.36 21.26
CA GLY A 628 34.22 -10.79 20.19
C GLY A 628 33.33 -9.63 19.74
N ARG A 629 32.85 -9.67 18.49
CA ARG A 629 31.85 -8.69 18.02
C ARG A 629 30.49 -9.35 17.94
N GLU A 630 29.49 -8.71 18.53
CA GLU A 630 28.10 -9.08 18.42
C GLU A 630 27.45 -8.47 17.17
N ILE A 631 26.45 -9.17 16.67
CA ILE A 631 25.60 -8.71 15.56
C ILE A 631 24.49 -7.86 16.15
N ILE A 632 24.48 -6.58 15.80
CA ILE A 632 23.48 -5.61 16.23
C ILE A 632 22.56 -5.37 15.03
N TYR A 633 21.31 -5.80 15.16
CA TYR A 633 20.36 -5.90 14.07
C TYR A 633 19.01 -5.26 14.47
N PRO A 634 18.68 -4.09 13.89
CA PRO A 634 17.35 -3.49 14.06
C PRO A 634 16.31 -4.22 13.18
N THR A 635 15.05 -4.20 13.62
CA THR A 635 13.92 -4.71 12.83
C THR A 635 12.82 -3.64 12.65
N ALA A 636 12.09 -3.74 11.53
CA ALA A 636 10.88 -2.95 11.29
C ALA A 636 9.76 -3.20 12.31
N GLY A 637 9.77 -4.36 12.97
CA GLY A 637 8.87 -4.66 14.08
C GLY A 637 9.22 -3.93 15.38
N GLY A 638 10.24 -3.08 15.40
CA GLY A 638 10.64 -2.30 16.56
C GLY A 638 11.51 -3.05 17.57
N GLU A 639 12.17 -4.14 17.15
CA GLU A 639 13.15 -4.84 17.99
C GLU A 639 14.59 -4.50 17.59
N LEU A 640 15.42 -4.11 18.55
CA LEU A 640 16.87 -4.07 18.41
C LEU A 640 17.44 -5.37 19.00
N ARG A 641 17.90 -6.26 18.13
CA ARG A 641 18.48 -7.56 18.51
C ARG A 641 19.99 -7.43 18.58
N VAL A 642 20.58 -7.90 19.67
CA VAL A 642 22.04 -8.02 19.80
C VAL A 642 22.39 -9.48 20.01
N LEU A 643 23.10 -10.06 19.05
CA LEU A 643 23.31 -11.50 18.94
C LEU A 643 24.80 -11.84 18.96
N LYS A 644 25.21 -12.68 19.91
CA LYS A 644 26.52 -13.33 19.90
C LYS A 644 26.48 -14.55 18.98
N ALA A 645 27.32 -14.58 17.96
CA ALA A 645 27.45 -15.74 17.10
C ALA A 645 28.19 -16.88 17.85
N THR A 646 27.56 -18.05 17.97
CA THR A 646 28.19 -19.23 18.60
C THR A 646 28.24 -20.40 17.61
N PRO A 647 29.04 -21.45 17.87
CA PRO A 647 29.02 -22.66 17.04
C PRO A 647 27.67 -23.40 16.99
N LYS A 648 26.73 -23.07 17.89
CA LYS A 648 25.37 -23.62 17.89
C LYS A 648 24.33 -22.63 17.33
N GLY A 649 24.79 -21.55 16.70
CA GLY A 649 23.97 -20.45 16.20
C GLY A 649 23.98 -19.19 17.04
N PRO A 650 23.30 -18.14 16.57
CA PRO A 650 23.24 -16.85 17.24
C PRO A 650 22.48 -16.96 18.56
N LYS A 651 22.96 -16.26 19.59
CA LYS A 651 22.29 -16.15 20.89
C LYS A 651 22.12 -14.69 21.29
N PRO A 652 20.94 -14.27 21.77
CA PRO A 652 20.78 -12.94 22.32
C PRO A 652 21.75 -12.67 23.48
N LEU A 653 22.32 -11.47 23.52
CA LEU A 653 22.98 -10.96 24.72
C LEU A 653 21.95 -10.72 25.84
N PRO A 654 22.35 -10.83 27.12
CA PRO A 654 21.50 -10.42 28.24
C PRO A 654 20.98 -8.99 28.05
N GLY A 655 19.71 -8.75 28.36
CA GLY A 655 19.06 -7.45 28.18
C GLY A 655 18.42 -7.22 26.80
N PHE A 656 18.74 -8.06 25.80
CA PHE A 656 18.21 -7.94 24.44
C PHE A 656 17.21 -9.07 24.08
N PRO A 657 16.26 -8.82 23.15
CA PRO A 657 16.09 -7.59 22.36
C PRO A 657 15.56 -6.41 23.17
N PHE A 658 16.06 -5.22 22.85
CA PHE A 658 15.41 -3.97 23.24
C PHE A 658 14.19 -3.78 22.33
N ARG A 659 13.09 -3.25 22.88
CA ARG A 659 11.85 -3.00 22.15
C ARG A 659 11.50 -1.53 22.22
N THR A 660 11.23 -0.92 21.08
CA THR A 660 10.70 0.44 21.00
C THR A 660 9.30 0.49 21.61
N ARG A 661 8.79 1.70 21.85
CA ARG A 661 7.40 1.88 22.29
C ARG A 661 6.41 1.37 21.22
N HIS A 662 5.15 1.17 21.61
CA HIS A 662 4.11 0.84 20.64
C HIS A 662 3.90 2.00 19.65
N ALA A 663 3.45 1.69 18.43
CA ALA A 663 3.20 2.71 17.42
C ALA A 663 2.14 3.71 17.88
N ASP A 664 2.19 4.94 17.35
CA ASP A 664 1.22 5.98 17.67
C ASP A 664 -0.22 5.51 17.35
N GLY A 665 -1.18 5.92 18.19
CA GLY A 665 -2.55 5.40 18.20
C GLY A 665 -2.76 4.17 19.11
N LEU A 666 -1.69 3.44 19.44
CA LEU A 666 -1.72 2.26 20.33
C LEU A 666 -1.15 2.53 21.73
N LEU A 667 -0.59 3.72 21.95
CA LEU A 667 -0.03 4.16 23.23
C LEU A 667 -1.13 4.61 24.19
N ASP A 668 -0.99 4.26 25.48
CA ASP A 668 -1.92 4.69 26.53
C ASP A 668 -2.06 6.23 26.55
N PRO A 669 -3.27 6.80 26.58
CA PRO A 669 -3.49 8.25 26.59
C PRO A 669 -2.91 8.94 27.83
N GLU A 670 -2.61 8.20 28.91
CA GLU A 670 -1.91 8.75 30.08
C GLU A 670 -0.38 8.84 29.89
N ALA A 671 0.17 8.34 28.78
CA ALA A 671 1.60 8.45 28.50
C ALA A 671 2.01 9.92 28.21
N PRO A 672 3.19 10.38 28.70
CA PRO A 672 3.62 11.78 28.56
C PRO A 672 3.68 12.31 27.12
N ASP A 673 3.86 11.40 26.16
CA ASP A 673 4.02 11.68 24.73
C ASP A 673 2.97 10.91 23.88
N ALA A 674 1.80 10.61 24.46
CA ALA A 674 0.72 9.95 23.74
C ALA A 674 0.19 10.83 22.59
N SER A 675 -0.05 10.21 21.44
CA SER A 675 -0.87 10.83 20.39
C SER A 675 -2.27 11.12 20.96
N PRO A 676 -2.91 12.24 20.58
CA PRO A 676 -4.28 12.55 21.02
C PRO A 676 -5.30 11.49 20.62
N ALA A 677 -5.03 10.67 19.60
CA ALA A 677 -5.85 9.52 19.24
C ALA A 677 -5.39 8.24 19.95
N PHE A 678 -6.34 7.52 20.54
CA PHE A 678 -6.11 6.22 21.19
C PHE A 678 -7.22 5.23 20.85
N TYR A 679 -6.92 4.31 19.93
CA TYR A 679 -7.87 3.32 19.41
C TYR A 679 -7.49 1.87 19.71
N ARG A 680 -6.56 1.64 20.65
CA ARG A 680 -6.25 0.29 21.15
C ARG A 680 -7.47 -0.42 21.78
N ARG A 681 -8.51 0.31 22.15
CA ARG A 681 -9.76 -0.24 22.68
C ARG A 681 -10.63 -0.90 21.60
N ALA A 682 -10.33 -0.69 20.31
CA ALA A 682 -11.03 -1.34 19.23
C ALA A 682 -10.83 -2.87 19.29
N ARG A 683 -11.89 -3.61 18.96
CA ARG A 683 -11.99 -5.07 19.12
C ARG A 683 -10.81 -5.81 18.48
N ALA A 684 -10.41 -5.41 17.27
CA ALA A 684 -9.33 -6.05 16.54
C ALA A 684 -8.02 -6.15 17.33
N TYR A 685 -7.69 -5.15 18.15
CA TYR A 685 -6.42 -5.13 18.90
C TYR A 685 -6.41 -6.09 20.10
N ASP A 686 -7.57 -6.56 20.58
CA ASP A 686 -7.66 -7.61 21.61
C ASP A 686 -7.42 -9.01 21.04
N GLU A 687 -7.71 -9.22 19.74
CA GLU A 687 -7.52 -10.50 19.03
C GLU A 687 -6.10 -10.63 18.48
N VAL A 688 -5.40 -9.51 18.26
CA VAL A 688 -3.97 -9.52 17.92
C VAL A 688 -3.15 -9.84 19.15
N ALA A 689 -2.31 -10.88 19.06
CA ALA A 689 -1.42 -11.26 20.14
C ALA A 689 -0.51 -10.09 20.57
N TRP A 690 -0.41 -9.85 21.88
CA TRP A 690 0.31 -8.71 22.47
C TRP A 690 1.77 -8.57 21.99
N ASP A 691 2.46 -9.68 21.77
CA ASP A 691 3.85 -9.72 21.28
C ASP A 691 3.99 -9.34 19.80
N LYS A 692 2.89 -9.41 19.04
CA LYS A 692 2.81 -8.98 17.63
C LYS A 692 2.21 -7.59 17.45
N LEU A 693 1.72 -6.96 18.51
CA LEU A 693 1.13 -5.63 18.43
C LEU A 693 2.18 -4.60 17.97
N GLY A 694 1.80 -3.76 17.01
CA GLY A 694 2.70 -2.83 16.32
C GLY A 694 3.54 -1.95 17.26
N ARG A 695 4.81 -1.78 16.89
CA ARG A 695 5.80 -0.92 17.56
C ARG A 695 6.41 0.04 16.57
N GLU A 696 7.11 1.05 17.07
CA GLU A 696 7.80 2.00 16.21
C GLU A 696 8.91 1.31 15.40
N PRO A 697 8.85 1.33 14.05
CA PRO A 697 9.83 0.67 13.20
C PRO A 697 11.21 1.29 13.27
N ILE A 698 12.27 0.47 13.27
CA ILE A 698 13.67 0.92 13.19
C ILE A 698 14.18 0.63 11.77
N LEU A 699 14.12 1.63 10.88
CA LEU A 699 14.51 1.45 9.48
C LEU A 699 15.95 1.92 9.18
N GLY A 700 16.50 2.80 10.02
CA GLY A 700 17.88 3.27 9.93
C GLY A 700 18.89 2.29 10.51
N ALA A 701 20.13 2.35 10.05
CA ALA A 701 21.22 1.60 10.68
C ALA A 701 21.53 2.18 12.08
N PRO A 702 21.87 1.35 13.08
CA PRO A 702 22.26 1.85 14.40
C PRO A 702 23.63 2.52 14.32
N ALA A 703 23.84 3.55 15.15
CA ALA A 703 25.16 4.12 15.42
C ALA A 703 25.65 3.65 16.79
N ILE A 704 26.93 3.31 16.90
CA ILE A 704 27.49 2.67 18.09
C ILE A 704 28.81 3.36 18.44
N ALA A 705 28.88 3.91 19.64
CA ALA A 705 30.09 4.50 20.20
C ALA A 705 29.95 4.64 21.72
N ASP A 706 31.06 4.89 22.39
CA ASP A 706 31.10 5.38 23.77
C ASP A 706 30.64 6.84 23.77
N LEU A 707 29.37 7.07 24.09
CA LEU A 707 28.72 8.38 23.95
C LEU A 707 29.06 9.29 25.13
N ASP A 708 29.13 8.72 26.34
CA ASP A 708 29.32 9.45 27.60
C ASP A 708 30.76 9.38 28.16
N GLY A 709 31.66 8.67 27.48
CA GLY A 709 33.08 8.58 27.80
C GLY A 709 33.40 7.63 28.97
N ASP A 710 32.48 6.74 29.34
CA ASP A 710 32.66 5.78 30.43
C ASP A 710 33.46 4.51 30.01
N GLY A 711 33.71 4.35 28.71
CA GLY A 711 34.43 3.23 28.10
C GLY A 711 33.57 2.04 27.69
N ALA A 712 32.27 2.05 27.99
CA ALA A 712 31.27 1.17 27.40
C ALA A 712 30.75 1.78 26.08
N GLN A 713 30.04 0.99 25.28
CA GLN A 713 29.44 1.49 24.04
C GLN A 713 27.92 1.54 24.20
N GLU A 714 27.34 2.63 23.72
CA GLU A 714 25.91 2.82 23.56
C GLU A 714 25.51 2.61 22.10
N ILE A 715 24.22 2.33 21.90
CA ILE A 715 23.59 2.12 20.60
C ILE A 715 22.54 3.21 20.42
N ALA A 716 22.77 4.11 19.48
CA ALA A 716 21.78 5.09 19.04
C ALA A 716 20.97 4.53 17.86
N ILE A 717 19.65 4.61 17.97
CA ILE A 717 18.69 4.25 16.89
C ILE A 717 17.63 5.34 16.74
N SER A 718 17.08 5.45 15.55
CA SER A 718 15.92 6.29 15.26
C SER A 718 14.79 5.46 14.68
N THR A 719 13.56 5.84 15.00
CA THR A 719 12.36 5.18 14.50
C THR A 719 11.68 5.97 13.41
N TRP A 720 10.91 5.27 12.57
CA TRP A 720 10.12 5.88 11.48
C TRP A 720 9.27 7.07 11.95
N PRO A 721 8.54 7.01 13.09
CA PRO A 721 7.75 8.14 13.57
C PRO A 721 8.58 9.24 14.26
N GLY A 722 9.90 9.05 14.39
CA GLY A 722 10.83 10.11 14.80
C GLY A 722 11.20 10.07 16.28
N THR A 723 11.23 8.90 16.90
CA THR A 723 11.77 8.74 18.25
C THR A 723 13.24 8.31 18.17
N VAL A 724 14.12 9.04 18.85
CA VAL A 724 15.55 8.71 18.95
C VAL A 724 15.82 8.06 20.30
N TYR A 725 16.43 6.88 20.30
CA TYR A 725 16.77 6.12 21.51
C TYR A 725 18.28 5.98 21.62
N VAL A 726 18.80 6.02 22.85
CA VAL A 726 20.16 5.58 23.19
C VAL A 726 20.05 4.44 24.19
N ILE A 727 20.56 3.27 23.79
CA ILE A 727 20.48 2.03 24.54
C ILE A 727 21.89 1.60 24.96
N GLY A 728 22.04 1.21 26.20
CA GLY A 728 23.28 0.67 26.73
C GLY A 728 23.65 -0.72 26.21
N ALA A 729 24.91 -1.10 26.38
CA ALA A 729 25.37 -2.47 26.19
C ALA A 729 24.63 -3.52 27.05
N ASP A 730 23.96 -3.09 28.12
CA ASP A 730 23.11 -3.90 29.00
C ASP A 730 21.64 -4.01 28.53
N GLY A 731 21.30 -3.39 27.40
CA GLY A 731 19.94 -3.34 26.86
C GLY A 731 19.02 -2.34 27.55
N ALA A 732 19.52 -1.56 28.51
CA ALA A 732 18.75 -0.54 29.20
C ALA A 732 18.75 0.78 28.41
N LEU A 733 17.60 1.44 28.38
CA LEU A 733 17.47 2.81 27.90
C LEU A 733 18.26 3.76 28.80
N ARG A 734 19.04 4.67 28.21
CA ARG A 734 19.86 5.63 28.94
C ARG A 734 19.04 6.83 29.44
N ASP A 735 19.47 7.42 30.56
CA ASP A 735 18.79 8.58 31.15
C ASP A 735 18.78 9.75 30.17
N GLY A 736 17.66 10.48 30.12
CA GLY A 736 17.44 11.55 29.14
C GLY A 736 16.92 11.08 27.78
N TRP A 737 16.87 9.77 27.54
CA TRP A 737 16.33 9.14 26.34
C TRP A 737 15.05 8.34 26.63
N PRO A 738 14.18 8.10 25.61
CA PRO A 738 14.27 8.61 24.25
C PRO A 738 13.93 10.09 24.15
N VAL A 739 14.28 10.70 23.01
CA VAL A 739 13.80 12.02 22.61
C VAL A 739 12.85 11.85 21.42
N ARG A 740 11.65 12.41 21.53
CA ARG A 740 10.65 12.44 20.46
C ARG A 740 10.80 13.72 19.63
N LEU A 741 10.97 13.57 18.32
CA LEU A 741 10.96 14.72 17.39
C LEU A 741 9.54 15.32 17.28
N PRO A 742 9.41 16.61 16.90
CA PRO A 742 8.12 17.27 16.81
C PRO A 742 7.15 16.59 15.83
N GLU A 743 5.88 16.52 16.22
CA GLU A 743 4.78 16.13 15.33
C GLU A 743 4.56 17.17 14.22
N ILE A 744 4.07 16.71 13.07
CA ILE A 744 3.67 17.56 11.93
C ILE A 744 2.21 17.24 11.57
N PRO A 745 1.24 18.05 12.04
CA PRO A 745 -0.17 17.85 11.72
C PRO A 745 -0.48 18.23 10.27
N SER A 746 -1.66 17.84 9.80
CA SER A 746 -2.23 18.38 8.57
C SER A 746 -2.61 19.85 8.75
N CYS A 747 -2.56 20.61 7.66
CA CYS A 747 -3.04 21.99 7.71
C CYS A 747 -4.58 22.01 7.87
N PRO A 748 -5.15 22.98 8.62
CA PRO A 748 -6.60 23.03 8.80
C PRO A 748 -7.35 23.16 7.47
N LEU A 749 -8.36 22.30 7.26
CA LEU A 749 -9.24 22.37 6.09
C LEU A 749 -10.15 23.61 6.11
N ASP A 750 -10.65 24.00 7.29
CA ASP A 750 -11.46 25.21 7.43
C ASP A 750 -10.58 26.45 7.18
N PRO A 751 -10.80 27.22 6.10
CA PRO A 751 -9.97 28.40 5.79
C PRO A 751 -10.08 29.51 6.86
N GLY A 752 -11.10 29.45 7.72
CA GLY A 752 -11.28 30.34 8.86
C GLY A 752 -10.49 29.92 10.12
N ALA A 753 -9.94 28.71 10.16
CA ALA A 753 -9.15 28.22 11.29
C ALA A 753 -7.71 28.78 11.24
N PRO A 754 -7.09 29.06 12.40
CA PRO A 754 -5.70 29.50 12.44
C PRO A 754 -4.76 28.38 11.98
N ALA A 755 -3.89 28.68 11.00
CA ALA A 755 -2.91 27.72 10.53
C ALA A 755 -1.85 27.40 11.60
N SER A 756 -1.63 26.12 11.88
CA SER A 756 -0.50 25.63 12.66
C SER A 756 0.74 25.53 11.75
N ALA A 757 1.64 26.51 11.80
CA ALA A 757 2.87 26.45 11.00
C ALA A 757 4.05 25.91 11.84
N PRO A 758 4.79 24.89 11.37
CA PRO A 758 4.62 24.18 10.10
C PRO A 758 3.58 23.04 10.18
N CYS A 759 2.82 22.85 9.10
CA CYS A 759 1.90 21.72 8.87
C CYS A 759 2.18 21.11 7.48
N MET A 760 1.68 19.90 7.26
CA MET A 760 1.78 19.22 5.96
C MET A 760 0.82 19.84 4.94
N SER A 761 1.34 20.11 3.75
CA SER A 761 0.55 20.57 2.60
C SER A 761 1.21 20.19 1.27
N ALA A 762 0.54 20.44 0.16
CA ALA A 762 1.12 20.33 -1.19
C ALA A 762 2.40 21.18 -1.36
N ASP A 763 2.46 22.35 -0.71
CA ASP A 763 3.63 23.24 -0.71
C ASP A 763 4.68 22.80 0.31
N ALA A 764 4.30 22.14 1.40
CA ALA A 764 5.22 21.68 2.44
C ALA A 764 5.10 20.17 2.64
N ARG A 765 5.90 19.40 1.90
CA ARG A 765 5.93 17.93 1.92
C ARG A 765 6.78 17.37 3.06
N ILE A 766 6.63 17.99 4.22
CA ILE A 766 7.25 17.61 5.48
C ILE A 766 6.32 16.71 6.28
N ALA A 767 6.87 15.84 7.10
CA ALA A 767 6.11 14.93 7.97
C ALA A 767 6.78 14.77 9.33
N ARG A 768 6.06 14.15 10.28
CA ARG A 768 6.71 13.59 11.47
C ARG A 768 7.63 12.45 11.02
N GLY A 769 8.74 12.25 11.71
CA GLY A 769 9.54 11.06 11.49
C GLY A 769 10.96 11.24 11.03
N ALA A 770 11.64 10.11 10.86
CA ALA A 770 13.00 10.03 10.38
C ALA A 770 13.28 8.68 9.69
N PHE A 771 14.12 8.72 8.65
CA PHE A 771 14.67 7.51 8.00
C PHE A 771 16.19 7.46 8.05
N ALA A 772 16.83 8.63 8.04
CA ALA A 772 18.28 8.74 8.17
C ALA A 772 18.76 8.04 9.45
N ALA A 773 19.89 7.34 9.35
CA ALA A 773 20.55 6.76 10.51
C ALA A 773 21.03 7.89 11.44
N PRO A 774 21.02 7.69 12.77
CA PRO A 774 21.69 8.59 13.69
C PRO A 774 23.19 8.66 13.36
N VAL A 775 23.80 9.80 13.62
CA VAL A 775 25.23 10.03 13.43
C VAL A 775 25.83 10.52 14.75
N LEU A 776 27.00 10.01 15.11
CA LEU A 776 27.68 10.36 16.36
C LEU A 776 28.94 11.19 16.07
N ALA A 777 29.01 12.42 16.58
CA ALA A 777 30.15 13.30 16.44
C ALA A 777 30.15 14.39 17.53
N ASP A 778 31.32 14.83 17.98
CA ASP A 778 31.50 15.95 18.91
C ASP A 778 31.35 17.29 18.19
N LEU A 779 30.15 17.87 18.15
CA LEU A 779 29.85 19.12 17.43
C LEU A 779 30.23 20.38 18.21
N ASP A 780 30.20 20.31 19.54
CA ASP A 780 30.46 21.49 20.38
C ASP A 780 31.89 21.55 20.95
N GLY A 781 32.68 20.49 20.75
CA GLY A 781 34.10 20.39 21.09
C GLY A 781 34.35 20.10 22.56
N ASP A 782 33.37 19.54 23.30
CA ASP A 782 33.50 19.21 24.72
C ASP A 782 34.23 17.89 24.98
N GLY A 783 34.46 17.08 23.93
CA GLY A 783 35.14 15.79 23.97
C GLY A 783 34.23 14.58 24.17
N LEU A 784 32.92 14.78 24.29
CA LEU A 784 31.88 13.75 24.24
C LEU A 784 31.23 13.72 22.85
N LEU A 785 30.54 12.63 22.52
CA LEU A 785 29.88 12.52 21.22
C LEU A 785 28.42 12.98 21.32
N ASP A 786 27.96 13.73 20.33
CA ASP A 786 26.57 14.14 20.18
C ASP A 786 25.79 13.22 19.25
N VAL A 787 24.48 13.14 19.45
CA VAL A 787 23.56 12.40 18.57
C VAL A 787 22.92 13.35 17.56
N ILE A 788 23.20 13.11 16.28
CA ILE A 788 22.73 13.94 15.16
C ILE A 788 21.68 13.17 14.37
N GLN A 789 20.54 13.80 14.10
CA GLN A 789 19.40 13.19 13.40
C GLN A 789 18.81 14.12 12.34
N ALA A 790 18.88 13.71 11.08
CA ALA A 790 18.12 14.35 9.98
C ALA A 790 16.70 13.77 9.92
N ALA A 791 15.69 14.62 9.72
CA ALA A 791 14.29 14.26 9.92
C ALA A 791 13.36 14.69 8.76
N PHE A 792 12.15 14.14 8.76
CA PHE A 792 11.13 14.39 7.74
C PHE A 792 10.52 15.79 7.80
N ASP A 793 10.76 16.53 8.88
CA ASP A 793 10.30 17.90 9.04
C ASP A 793 11.22 18.95 8.37
N GLY A 794 12.22 18.47 7.60
CA GLY A 794 13.18 19.32 6.90
C GLY A 794 14.31 19.83 7.80
N LYS A 795 14.46 19.27 9.01
CA LYS A 795 15.46 19.72 9.98
C LYS A 795 16.48 18.65 10.31
N VAL A 796 17.66 19.12 10.71
CA VAL A 796 18.69 18.32 11.37
C VAL A 796 18.71 18.73 12.84
N TYR A 797 18.64 17.73 13.72
CA TYR A 797 18.68 17.85 15.16
C TYR A 797 20.04 17.41 15.69
N ALA A 798 20.49 17.99 16.80
CA ALA A 798 21.67 17.54 17.53
C ALA A 798 21.40 17.59 19.04
N PHE A 799 21.74 16.51 19.73
CA PHE A 799 21.56 16.34 21.16
C PHE A 799 22.87 15.91 21.82
N ASP A 800 23.15 16.43 23.00
CA ASP A 800 24.25 15.95 23.84
C ASP A 800 24.01 14.50 24.29
N ALA A 801 25.03 13.87 24.89
CA ALA A 801 24.95 12.50 25.39
C ALA A 801 23.80 12.26 26.39
N ALA A 802 23.35 13.31 27.09
CA ALA A 802 22.25 13.28 28.07
C ALA A 802 20.87 13.59 27.44
N GLY A 803 20.77 13.69 26.12
CA GLY A 803 19.52 13.96 25.39
C GLY A 803 19.12 15.44 25.35
N GLY A 804 19.96 16.35 25.84
CA GLY A 804 19.75 17.79 25.80
C GLY A 804 20.01 18.36 24.41
N ALA A 805 19.10 19.18 23.89
CA ALA A 805 19.32 19.83 22.58
C ALA A 805 20.53 20.78 22.63
N LEU A 806 21.44 20.63 21.67
CA LEU A 806 22.62 21.50 21.57
C LEU A 806 22.23 22.93 21.21
N ARG A 807 23.06 23.89 21.66
CA ARG A 807 22.86 25.31 21.34
C ARG A 807 22.95 25.53 19.82
N GLY A 808 21.91 26.15 19.27
CA GLY A 808 21.84 26.47 17.84
C GLY A 808 21.16 25.40 17.00
N TRP A 809 20.71 24.31 17.62
CA TRP A 809 19.98 23.22 17.00
C TRP A 809 18.51 23.20 17.47
N PRO A 810 17.56 22.71 16.65
CA PRO A 810 17.72 22.16 15.30
C PRO A 810 17.97 23.23 14.22
N VAL A 811 18.48 22.79 13.07
CA VAL A 811 18.66 23.60 11.85
C VAL A 811 17.70 23.11 10.78
N GLU A 812 16.84 24.01 10.29
CA GLU A 812 16.03 23.76 9.08
C GLU A 812 16.88 23.99 7.83
N VAL A 813 16.81 23.06 6.87
CA VAL A 813 17.43 23.24 5.54
C VAL A 813 16.34 23.45 4.50
N HIS A 814 16.47 24.54 3.75
CA HIS A 814 15.57 24.89 2.68
C HIS A 814 16.31 25.69 1.60
N TYR A 815 16.04 25.40 0.33
CA TYR A 815 16.69 26.05 -0.81
C TYR A 815 15.90 27.27 -1.27
N GLU A 816 16.50 28.44 -1.12
CA GLU A 816 15.89 29.73 -1.52
C GLU A 816 16.50 30.32 -2.81
N GLY A 817 17.28 29.53 -3.55
CA GLY A 817 17.99 29.99 -4.75
C GLY A 817 17.14 30.00 -6.04
N PRO A 818 17.72 30.25 -7.23
CA PRO A 818 16.96 30.46 -8.48
C PRO A 818 16.18 29.24 -9.01
N LEU A 819 16.55 28.03 -8.56
CA LEU A 819 15.82 26.79 -8.87
C LEU A 819 14.69 26.53 -7.86
N ALA A 820 14.59 27.35 -6.81
CA ALA A 820 13.44 27.36 -5.94
C ALA A 820 12.28 27.97 -6.73
N ARG A 821 11.13 27.31 -6.68
CA ARG A 821 9.89 27.83 -7.26
C ARG A 821 8.95 28.41 -6.20
N GLU A 822 9.50 28.71 -5.00
CA GLU A 822 8.84 29.08 -3.73
C GLU A 822 8.15 27.91 -2.99
N PRO A 823 8.18 27.94 -1.64
CA PRO A 823 8.91 26.95 -0.87
C PRO A 823 8.29 25.57 -0.98
N ALA A 824 9.05 24.61 -1.50
CA ALA A 824 8.79 23.18 -1.33
C ALA A 824 9.65 22.65 -0.18
N ARG A 825 9.28 22.99 1.08
CA ARG A 825 9.90 22.33 2.24
C ARG A 825 9.71 20.83 2.10
N SER A 826 10.76 20.06 2.34
CA SER A 826 10.73 18.62 2.12
C SER A 826 11.52 17.87 3.18
N ARG A 827 11.32 16.55 3.20
CA ARG A 827 11.95 15.61 4.12
C ARG A 827 13.48 15.58 3.95
N LEU A 828 14.17 15.14 4.99
CA LEU A 828 15.56 14.70 4.90
C LEU A 828 15.63 13.18 5.08
N LEU A 829 16.01 12.49 4.01
CA LEU A 829 16.18 11.03 3.99
C LEU A 829 17.64 10.60 4.10
N ALA A 830 18.54 11.43 3.59
CA ALA A 830 19.96 11.16 3.55
C ALA A 830 20.56 11.24 4.96
N THR A 831 21.37 10.23 5.32
CA THR A 831 22.17 10.27 6.55
C THR A 831 23.27 11.32 6.39
N PRO A 832 23.40 12.29 7.33
CA PRO A 832 24.47 13.27 7.29
C PRO A 832 25.85 12.63 7.30
N ALA A 833 26.81 13.24 6.61
CA ALA A 833 28.22 12.85 6.69
C ALA A 833 29.04 13.95 7.36
N VAL A 834 30.04 13.55 8.15
CA VAL A 834 30.70 14.44 9.11
C VAL A 834 32.17 14.66 8.73
N ALA A 835 32.60 15.92 8.67
CA ALA A 835 34.00 16.32 8.66
C ALA A 835 34.18 17.81 8.91
N ASP A 836 35.35 18.22 9.38
CA ASP A 836 35.75 19.64 9.47
C ASP A 836 36.04 20.20 8.06
N PHE A 837 35.02 20.80 7.43
CA PHE A 837 35.09 21.34 6.07
C PHE A 837 35.68 22.75 6.04
N ASN A 838 35.53 23.52 7.11
CA ASN A 838 36.01 24.90 7.20
C ASN A 838 37.39 25.05 7.89
N GLY A 839 37.91 23.99 8.51
CA GLY A 839 39.20 23.94 9.18
C GLY A 839 39.24 24.59 10.57
N ASP A 840 38.10 24.77 11.24
CA ASP A 840 38.01 25.42 12.54
C ASP A 840 38.15 24.46 13.74
N GLY A 841 38.28 23.16 13.45
CA GLY A 841 38.47 22.11 14.45
C GLY A 841 37.18 21.50 14.97
N LEU A 842 36.01 21.99 14.57
CA LEU A 842 34.71 21.37 14.81
C LEU A 842 34.23 20.62 13.56
N PRO A 843 33.55 19.47 13.70
CA PRO A 843 33.03 18.74 12.56
C PRO A 843 31.76 19.39 11.98
N ASP A 844 31.76 19.70 10.68
CA ASP A 844 30.62 20.17 9.92
C ASP A 844 29.81 19.00 9.31
N LEU A 845 28.57 19.24 8.89
CA LEU A 845 27.65 18.22 8.36
C LEU A 845 27.33 18.41 6.88
N LEU A 846 27.66 17.43 6.05
CA LEU A 846 27.21 17.32 4.66
C LEU A 846 25.83 16.64 4.60
N VAL A 847 24.82 17.35 4.10
CA VAL A 847 23.40 16.93 4.13
C VAL A 847 22.77 17.04 2.75
N GLY A 848 22.17 15.97 2.25
CA GLY A 848 21.32 15.99 1.06
C GLY A 848 19.86 16.27 1.42
N SER A 849 19.18 17.15 0.67
CA SER A 849 17.75 17.43 0.88
C SER A 849 16.87 16.72 -0.15
N SER A 850 15.69 16.25 0.26
CA SER A 850 14.69 15.66 -0.65
C SER A 850 13.82 16.73 -1.33
N GLU A 851 14.32 17.96 -1.43
CA GLU A 851 13.63 19.06 -2.12
C GLU A 851 13.61 18.79 -3.63
N ARG A 852 12.43 18.98 -4.25
CA ARG A 852 12.27 18.90 -5.70
C ARG A 852 12.57 20.27 -6.31
N LEU A 853 13.81 20.49 -6.75
CA LEU A 853 14.22 21.76 -7.34
C LEU A 853 14.10 21.73 -8.86
N GLY A 854 13.90 22.91 -9.47
CA GLY A 854 13.83 23.06 -10.93
C GLY A 854 12.51 22.62 -11.57
N ASP A 855 12.60 22.18 -12.82
CA ASP A 855 11.45 21.79 -13.62
C ASP A 855 11.12 20.32 -13.35
N ASP A 856 10.07 20.07 -12.55
CA ASP A 856 9.60 18.73 -12.14
C ASP A 856 10.57 17.94 -11.24
N GLY A 857 11.43 18.62 -10.48
CA GLY A 857 12.39 17.96 -9.58
C GLY A 857 13.57 17.35 -10.32
N ASP A 858 14.11 18.06 -11.31
CA ASP A 858 15.30 17.69 -12.09
C ASP A 858 16.63 18.11 -11.43
N ALA A 859 16.56 18.75 -10.26
CA ALA A 859 17.68 19.07 -9.39
C ALA A 859 17.37 18.79 -7.91
N GLY A 860 18.42 18.61 -7.12
CA GLY A 860 18.37 18.56 -5.65
C GLY A 860 19.47 19.42 -5.03
N ALA A 861 19.29 19.80 -3.76
CA ALA A 861 20.26 20.58 -3.02
C ALA A 861 21.08 19.73 -2.04
N VAL A 862 22.32 20.16 -1.86
CA VAL A 862 23.24 19.63 -0.87
C VAL A 862 23.72 20.80 -0.03
N TYR A 863 23.78 20.60 1.28
CA TYR A 863 24.15 21.59 2.29
C TYR A 863 25.42 21.14 2.99
N VAL A 864 26.22 22.11 3.43
CA VAL A 864 27.19 21.88 4.50
C VAL A 864 26.84 22.78 5.66
N LEU A 865 26.45 22.17 6.78
CA LEU A 865 26.02 22.84 8.00
C LEU A 865 27.19 22.98 8.96
N ASP A 866 27.36 24.17 9.52
CA ASP A 866 28.34 24.46 10.55
C ASP A 866 27.99 23.72 11.84
N ALA A 867 28.99 23.19 12.55
CA ALA A 867 28.81 22.45 13.81
C ALA A 867 27.99 23.22 14.87
N ARG A 868 28.08 24.55 14.87
CA ARG A 868 27.37 25.44 15.81
C ARG A 868 25.92 25.73 15.42
N GLY A 869 25.43 25.16 14.31
CA GLY A 869 24.09 25.37 13.80
C GLY A 869 23.74 26.86 13.67
N ALA A 870 22.54 27.25 14.11
CA ALA A 870 22.08 28.64 14.06
C ALA A 870 22.90 29.61 14.94
N ALA A 871 23.77 29.11 15.83
CA ALA A 871 24.69 29.93 16.62
C ALA A 871 25.99 30.27 15.89
N ALA A 872 26.22 29.72 14.68
CA ALA A 872 27.38 30.03 13.86
C ALA A 872 27.41 31.52 13.45
N PRO A 873 28.58 32.22 13.51
CA PRO A 873 28.66 33.65 13.23
C PRO A 873 28.18 34.08 11.83
N SER A 874 28.33 33.20 10.83
CA SER A 874 27.91 33.42 9.44
C SER A 874 26.53 32.85 9.11
N GLY A 875 25.81 32.32 10.09
CA GLY A 875 24.62 31.49 9.89
C GLY A 875 24.96 30.01 9.75
N PRO A 876 23.93 29.14 9.79
CA PRO A 876 24.10 27.69 9.95
C PRO A 876 24.67 26.97 8.72
N VAL A 877 24.61 27.58 7.53
CA VAL A 877 25.09 26.99 6.27
C VAL A 877 26.42 27.65 5.89
N LEU A 878 27.45 26.85 5.60
CA LEU A 878 28.77 27.37 5.23
C LEU A 878 28.73 28.16 3.93
N ALA A 879 29.64 29.14 3.81
CA ALA A 879 29.74 29.99 2.63
C ALA A 879 29.97 29.16 1.35
N GLY A 880 29.19 29.45 0.31
CA GLY A 880 29.23 28.71 -0.97
C GLY A 880 28.23 27.55 -1.05
N TRP A 881 27.49 27.28 0.02
CA TRP A 881 26.41 26.30 0.10
C TRP A 881 25.04 26.99 0.32
N PRO A 882 23.92 26.33 0.02
CA PRO A 882 23.81 25.04 -0.66
C PRO A 882 24.29 25.07 -2.12
N VAL A 883 24.72 23.93 -2.62
CA VAL A 883 24.94 23.70 -4.06
C VAL A 883 23.82 22.83 -4.61
N THR A 884 23.46 23.03 -5.87
CA THR A 884 22.50 22.18 -6.56
C THR A 884 23.20 21.24 -7.53
N MET A 885 22.64 20.05 -7.71
CA MET A 885 23.12 19.08 -8.69
C MET A 885 21.94 18.39 -9.40
N PRO A 886 22.16 17.81 -10.59
CA PRO A 886 21.13 17.05 -11.27
C PRO A 886 20.64 15.88 -10.41
N SER A 887 19.32 15.70 -10.36
CA SER A 887 18.66 14.54 -9.74
C SER A 887 17.32 14.32 -10.43
N LEU A 888 16.84 13.09 -10.50
CA LEU A 888 15.54 12.78 -11.07
C LEU A 888 14.52 12.49 -9.96
N SER A 889 13.35 13.10 -10.03
CA SER A 889 12.17 12.62 -9.31
C SER A 889 11.67 11.33 -9.98
N LEU A 890 12.01 10.17 -9.43
CA LEU A 890 11.71 8.85 -10.01
C LEU A 890 10.55 8.14 -9.30
N ALA A 891 10.43 8.31 -7.99
CA ALA A 891 9.39 7.69 -7.18
C ALA A 891 9.10 8.57 -5.96
N PRO A 892 7.82 8.70 -5.56
CA PRO A 892 7.44 9.39 -4.33
C PRO A 892 8.21 8.88 -3.12
N LEU A 893 8.52 9.79 -2.18
CA LEU A 893 9.22 9.52 -0.92
C LEU A 893 10.68 9.06 -1.12
N VAL A 894 10.95 7.94 -1.79
CA VAL A 894 12.27 7.28 -1.78
C VAL A 894 13.27 7.75 -2.86
N ALA A 895 12.82 8.45 -3.90
CA ALA A 895 13.69 8.85 -5.01
C ALA A 895 13.40 10.27 -5.51
N GLU A 896 13.61 11.23 -4.62
CA GLU A 896 13.47 12.67 -4.88
C GLU A 896 14.58 13.49 -4.25
N GLY A 897 14.95 14.62 -4.87
CA GLY A 897 16.06 15.46 -4.41
C GLY A 897 17.35 14.64 -4.27
N ILE A 898 18.07 14.79 -3.16
CA ILE A 898 19.28 14.05 -2.81
C ILE A 898 18.97 13.13 -1.62
N ALA A 899 18.39 11.97 -1.91
CA ALA A 899 18.07 10.95 -0.90
C ALA A 899 19.25 10.01 -0.58
N ALA A 900 20.29 9.97 -1.43
CA ALA A 900 21.49 9.18 -1.16
C ALA A 900 22.38 9.85 -0.09
N SER A 901 22.85 9.06 0.86
CA SER A 901 23.75 9.54 1.91
C SER A 901 25.13 9.88 1.33
N GLY A 902 25.69 11.03 1.72
CA GLY A 902 27.02 11.43 1.30
C GLY A 902 28.12 10.59 1.94
N VAL A 903 29.30 10.56 1.32
CA VAL A 903 30.49 9.92 1.87
C VAL A 903 31.63 10.93 1.92
N VAL A 904 32.33 11.04 3.04
CA VAL A 904 33.44 11.98 3.20
C VAL A 904 34.76 11.22 3.32
N GLY A 905 35.82 11.74 2.69
CA GLY A 905 37.14 11.14 2.74
C GLY A 905 38.24 12.08 2.22
N ARG A 906 39.49 11.62 2.31
CA ARG A 906 40.64 12.32 1.72
C ARG A 906 41.02 11.68 0.38
N PHE A 907 40.80 12.40 -0.71
CA PHE A 907 41.14 11.97 -2.07
C PHE A 907 42.42 12.69 -2.51
N GLY A 908 43.52 11.94 -2.60
CA GLY A 908 44.83 12.54 -2.90
C GLY A 908 45.34 13.51 -1.83
N GLY A 909 44.86 13.39 -0.58
CA GLY A 909 45.21 14.24 0.56
C GLY A 909 44.21 15.38 0.84
N THR A 910 43.39 15.74 -0.15
CA THR A 910 42.35 16.77 -0.03
C THR A 910 41.08 16.16 0.56
N LEU A 911 40.54 16.79 1.61
CA LEU A 911 39.23 16.44 2.16
C LEU A 911 38.15 16.77 1.12
N ALA A 912 37.27 15.81 0.80
CA ALA A 912 36.13 16.02 -0.08
C ALA A 912 34.94 15.15 0.36
N GLY A 913 33.74 15.62 0.05
CA GLY A 913 32.49 14.86 0.19
C GLY A 913 32.02 14.39 -1.17
N VAL A 914 31.50 13.17 -1.26
CA VAL A 914 30.92 12.61 -2.49
C VAL A 914 29.43 12.40 -2.26
N VAL A 915 28.61 12.93 -3.15
CA VAL A 915 27.15 12.85 -3.11
C VAL A 915 26.62 12.47 -4.48
N GLN A 916 25.46 11.82 -4.53
CA GLN A 916 24.88 11.34 -5.77
C GLN A 916 23.39 11.67 -5.83
N GLY A 917 22.96 12.28 -6.94
CA GLY A 917 21.54 12.47 -7.27
C GLY A 917 20.95 11.24 -7.94
N ASN A 918 19.62 11.12 -7.93
CA ASN A 918 18.90 9.99 -8.52
C ASN A 918 19.12 9.95 -10.03
N GLY A 919 19.64 8.83 -10.55
CA GLY A 919 19.95 8.68 -11.96
C GLY A 919 21.08 9.60 -12.47
N ALA A 920 21.83 10.26 -11.58
CA ALA A 920 22.89 11.20 -11.91
C ALA A 920 24.28 10.64 -11.53
N PRO A 921 25.37 11.10 -12.18
CA PRO A 921 26.72 10.83 -11.75
C PRO A 921 27.01 11.51 -10.40
N PRO A 922 27.98 10.99 -9.60
CA PRO A 922 28.34 11.60 -8.33
C PRO A 922 29.00 12.98 -8.52
N LEU A 923 28.74 13.89 -7.58
CA LEU A 923 29.43 15.15 -7.35
C LEU A 923 30.49 14.94 -6.25
N VAL A 924 31.68 15.50 -6.45
CA VAL A 924 32.84 15.43 -5.52
C VAL A 924 33.25 16.83 -5.09
#